data_AF-A0A812PRV7-F1
#
_entry.id   AF-A0A812PRV7-F1
#
_cell.length_a   1.000
_cell.length_b   1.000
_cell.length_c   1.000
_cell.angle_alpha   90.00
_cell.angle_beta   90.00
_cell.angle_gamma   90.00
#
_symmetry.space_group_name_H-M   'P 1'
#
loop_
_entity.id
_entity.type
_entity.pdbx_description
1 polymer ?
#
loop_
_entity_poly.entity_id
_entity_poly.type
_entity_poly.pdbx_seq_one_letter_code
_entity_poly.pdbx_strand_id
1 'polypeptide(L)'
;MQPGERRTVVEELVPMLIEVADNSKLEELLVDLDEQEVLWLLSQVDEDTIKSLKIPEPRKILVGGELARRLTRSTAAYAQRKCLNCLWDFLNENEGDSWAKASALVLATFHSRLTAQLEVLDTKLLRQACEYLKSRDSARSFAMDFFDSDLGISTLEQWPPTNSSSIFAELARHLDVKHDEKLDLLATAYEHDGSDEDVRSALRQLLSQRIMQQGSSGEDKHLEGLLLKVFLEGKEEIPTEVMQELSLRPESFEKLSAEQRMRLAEMLKKANRKAEGARVALAAAELFSAKSMEDESQDAIMYALSLDHTDANTSTVLFQLVRSIRGKCKELSSKLEKAQEALAKPPVWHLTWDLSGYDFAHFTEKRQQFSENFQLGASGVEAKLCLTPKASPDKAGVLLFVSEPVWVKCRCQSGSWERTLEHEFAKTEDGSLLGCGWPKSIPISFLTSGITFHLLSVRRPGSSLRLVAPSSMEPISRPPRPPLPLVGLTFLRPQQPQPHTVWCTCGVPELARSWGKWYYEVQMVNGISNPQIGWLTTEFQPGDRSIRGVGDDPYGWAFDGVRGCWWHDGRHPLKLDSWRLGDVLGFAIDLNEGTMQLCTEGGTVTMPAKAHGSLYPAVSTSGLFCMHLSRSAWRLQPPEGYQDWCRGDLSWAD
;
A
#
# COMPACT_ATOMS: atom_id res chain seq x y z
N MET A 1 41.87 -54.77 -36.38
CA MET A 1 41.51 -53.62 -37.25
C MET A 1 42.33 -52.43 -36.83
N GLN A 2 42.69 -51.54 -37.76
CA GLN A 2 43.23 -50.23 -37.35
C GLN A 2 42.15 -49.45 -36.58
N PRO A 3 42.49 -48.58 -35.61
CA PRO A 3 41.52 -47.85 -34.79
C PRO A 3 40.45 -47.09 -35.60
N GLY A 4 40.83 -46.55 -36.76
CA GLY A 4 39.91 -45.83 -37.65
C GLY A 4 38.88 -46.73 -38.36
N GLU A 5 39.26 -47.94 -38.76
CA GLU A 5 38.33 -48.89 -39.41
C GLU A 5 37.33 -49.46 -38.40
N ARG A 6 37.78 -49.70 -37.16
CA ARG A 6 36.93 -50.24 -36.09
C ARG A 6 35.78 -49.31 -35.76
N ARG A 7 36.06 -48.01 -35.65
CA ARG A 7 35.07 -46.98 -35.39
C ARG A 7 33.99 -46.90 -36.47
N THR A 8 34.36 -46.95 -37.74
CA THR A 8 33.38 -46.91 -38.86
C THR A 8 32.44 -48.11 -38.83
N VAL A 9 32.95 -49.31 -38.50
CA VAL A 9 32.11 -50.50 -38.38
C VAL A 9 31.17 -50.43 -37.18
N VAL A 10 31.64 -49.88 -36.04
CA VAL A 10 30.79 -49.64 -34.86
C VAL A 10 29.71 -48.59 -35.18
N GLU A 11 30.06 -47.53 -35.92
CA GLU A 11 29.12 -46.47 -36.33
C GLU A 11 28.00 -46.98 -37.26
N GLU A 12 28.27 -48.01 -38.07
CA GLU A 12 27.25 -48.66 -38.91
C GLU A 12 26.42 -49.72 -38.16
N LEU A 13 27.03 -50.47 -37.23
CA LEU A 13 26.37 -51.57 -36.51
C LEU A 13 25.40 -51.09 -35.42
N VAL A 14 25.75 -50.03 -34.70
CA VAL A 14 24.99 -49.56 -33.54
C VAL A 14 23.55 -49.12 -33.90
N PRO A 15 23.30 -48.33 -34.97
CA PRO A 15 21.93 -48.00 -35.39
C PRO A 15 21.08 -49.25 -35.70
N MET A 16 21.66 -50.26 -36.35
CA MET A 16 20.96 -51.51 -36.66
C MET A 16 20.61 -52.33 -35.41
N LEU A 17 21.47 -52.32 -34.39
CA LEU A 17 21.22 -53.01 -33.12
C LEU A 17 20.14 -52.30 -32.27
N ILE A 18 20.10 -50.96 -32.34
CA ILE A 18 19.06 -50.15 -31.70
C ILE A 18 17.70 -50.41 -32.37
N GLU A 19 17.62 -50.46 -33.71
CA GLU A 19 16.38 -50.74 -34.44
C GLU A 19 15.79 -52.12 -34.13
N VAL A 20 16.63 -53.10 -33.80
CA VAL A 20 16.22 -54.49 -33.49
C VAL A 20 15.99 -54.70 -31.97
N ALA A 21 16.25 -53.69 -31.13
CA ALA A 21 16.15 -53.76 -29.67
C ALA A 21 16.93 -54.94 -29.04
N ASP A 22 18.09 -55.30 -29.63
CA ASP A 22 18.92 -56.43 -29.17
C ASP A 22 19.92 -55.97 -28.10
N ASN A 23 19.42 -55.81 -26.87
CA ASN A 23 20.21 -55.36 -25.72
C ASN A 23 21.39 -56.28 -25.38
N SER A 24 21.28 -57.59 -25.64
CA SER A 24 22.33 -58.55 -25.31
C SER A 24 23.59 -58.34 -26.15
N LYS A 25 23.47 -57.95 -27.41
CA LYS A 25 24.62 -57.61 -28.26
C LYS A 25 25.21 -56.24 -27.95
N LEU A 26 24.36 -55.29 -27.53
CA LEU A 26 24.84 -53.98 -27.05
C LEU A 26 25.65 -54.14 -25.75
N GLU A 27 25.23 -55.01 -24.84
CA GLU A 27 25.99 -55.36 -23.62
C GLU A 27 27.36 -55.99 -23.94
N GLU A 28 27.43 -56.87 -24.94
CA GLU A 28 28.69 -57.50 -25.37
C GLU A 28 29.65 -56.47 -25.99
N LEU A 29 29.13 -55.59 -26.86
CA LEU A 29 29.89 -54.47 -27.43
C LEU A 29 30.39 -53.50 -26.36
N LEU A 30 29.58 -53.23 -25.33
CA LEU A 30 29.95 -52.41 -24.20
C LEU A 30 31.13 -52.96 -23.39
N VAL A 31 31.64 -54.18 -23.62
CA VAL A 31 32.86 -54.66 -22.96
C VAL A 31 34.12 -54.33 -23.78
N ASP A 32 33.98 -54.21 -25.10
CA ASP A 32 35.11 -54.16 -26.05
C ASP A 32 35.45 -52.75 -26.57
N LEU A 33 34.52 -51.79 -26.47
CA LEU A 33 34.70 -50.41 -26.95
C LEU A 33 35.65 -49.59 -26.08
N ASP A 34 36.32 -48.57 -26.62
CA ASP A 34 37.05 -47.58 -25.80
C ASP A 34 36.10 -46.53 -25.15
N GLU A 35 36.61 -45.66 -24.28
CA GLU A 35 35.78 -44.66 -23.58
C GLU A 35 35.08 -43.68 -24.55
N GLN A 36 35.73 -43.28 -25.64
CA GLN A 36 35.15 -42.34 -26.61
C GLN A 36 34.07 -43.00 -27.45
N GLU A 37 34.28 -44.26 -27.84
CA GLU A 37 33.31 -45.09 -28.53
C GLU A 37 32.08 -45.39 -27.66
N VAL A 38 32.27 -45.60 -26.35
CA VAL A 38 31.15 -45.76 -25.41
C VAL A 38 30.36 -44.46 -25.27
N LEU A 39 31.03 -43.32 -25.13
CA LEU A 39 30.33 -42.03 -25.07
C LEU A 39 29.54 -41.74 -26.35
N TRP A 40 30.09 -42.10 -27.51
CA TRP A 40 29.38 -42.00 -28.77
C TRP A 40 28.17 -42.93 -28.81
N LEU A 41 28.33 -44.21 -28.48
CA LEU A 41 27.22 -45.17 -28.44
C LEU A 41 26.13 -44.69 -27.47
N LEU A 42 26.53 -44.29 -26.27
CA LEU A 42 25.61 -43.75 -25.28
C LEU A 42 24.90 -42.53 -25.80
N SER A 43 25.51 -41.65 -26.61
CA SER A 43 24.84 -40.49 -27.23
C SER A 43 23.74 -40.84 -28.25
N GLN A 44 23.76 -42.06 -28.81
CA GLN A 44 22.80 -42.52 -29.82
C GLN A 44 21.60 -43.28 -29.22
N VAL A 45 21.73 -43.71 -27.97
CA VAL A 45 20.74 -44.57 -27.29
C VAL A 45 19.80 -43.74 -26.42
N ASP A 46 18.53 -44.11 -26.29
CA ASP A 46 17.57 -43.42 -25.43
C ASP A 46 17.67 -43.85 -23.94
N GLU A 47 17.03 -43.10 -23.05
CA GLU A 47 17.10 -43.36 -21.61
C GLU A 47 16.50 -44.72 -21.21
N ASP A 48 15.46 -45.18 -21.91
CA ASP A 48 14.79 -46.45 -21.60
C ASP A 48 15.68 -47.64 -21.95
N THR A 49 16.41 -47.54 -23.07
CA THR A 49 17.41 -48.53 -23.46
C THR A 49 18.57 -48.52 -22.48
N ILE A 50 19.08 -47.35 -22.05
CA ILE A 50 20.15 -47.26 -21.03
C ILE A 50 19.75 -47.96 -19.72
N LYS A 51 18.51 -47.77 -19.25
CA LYS A 51 18.00 -48.47 -18.05
C LYS A 51 17.99 -50.00 -18.19
N SER A 52 17.79 -50.50 -19.40
CA SER A 52 17.68 -51.93 -19.65
C SER A 52 19.02 -52.65 -19.88
N LEU A 53 20.13 -51.90 -20.00
CA LEU A 53 21.46 -52.44 -20.27
C LEU A 53 22.20 -52.81 -18.99
N LYS A 54 22.80 -54.00 -18.96
CA LYS A 54 23.74 -54.40 -17.90
C LYS A 54 25.12 -53.81 -18.14
N ILE A 55 25.39 -52.67 -17.53
CA ILE A 55 26.66 -51.95 -17.71
C ILE A 55 27.75 -52.52 -16.78
N PRO A 56 28.94 -52.88 -17.31
CA PRO A 56 30.04 -53.40 -16.51
C PRO A 56 30.73 -52.31 -15.67
N GLU A 57 31.35 -52.70 -14.55
CA GLU A 57 31.81 -51.80 -13.48
C GLU A 57 32.83 -50.69 -13.85
N PRO A 58 33.73 -50.80 -14.85
CA PRO A 58 34.54 -49.64 -15.20
C PRO A 58 33.76 -48.56 -15.96
N ARG A 59 32.61 -48.89 -16.56
CA ARG A 59 31.87 -48.00 -17.48
C ARG A 59 30.67 -47.31 -16.85
N LYS A 60 30.26 -47.71 -15.66
CA LYS A 60 29.10 -47.12 -14.97
C LYS A 60 29.27 -45.63 -14.71
N ILE A 61 30.47 -45.21 -14.29
CA ILE A 61 30.77 -43.78 -14.05
C ILE A 61 30.63 -42.98 -15.36
N LEU A 62 31.11 -43.53 -16.47
CA LEU A 62 31.01 -42.91 -17.80
C LEU A 62 29.54 -42.73 -18.23
N VAL A 63 28.68 -43.72 -17.93
CA VAL A 63 27.24 -43.65 -18.18
C VAL A 63 26.58 -42.58 -17.30
N GLY A 64 26.89 -42.53 -16.01
CA GLY A 64 26.40 -41.49 -15.11
C GLY A 64 26.78 -40.08 -15.59
N GLY A 65 28.02 -39.89 -16.02
CA GLY A 65 28.51 -38.63 -16.59
C GLY A 65 27.82 -38.23 -17.91
N GLU A 66 27.54 -39.18 -18.81
CA GLU A 66 26.80 -38.87 -20.04
C GLU A 66 25.33 -38.52 -19.77
N LEU A 67 24.66 -39.22 -18.84
CA LEU A 67 23.30 -38.86 -18.42
C LEU A 67 23.24 -37.45 -17.80
N ALA A 68 24.24 -37.08 -17.00
CA ALA A 68 24.40 -35.73 -16.46
C ALA A 68 24.61 -34.67 -17.57
N ARG A 69 25.43 -34.97 -18.59
CA ARG A 69 25.63 -34.09 -19.76
C ARG A 69 24.39 -33.96 -20.62
N ARG A 70 23.60 -35.03 -20.80
CA ARG A 70 22.32 -34.98 -21.50
C ARG A 70 21.30 -34.09 -20.81
N LEU A 71 21.24 -34.20 -19.48
CA LEU A 71 20.37 -33.37 -18.65
C LEU A 71 20.65 -31.87 -18.86
N THR A 72 21.93 -31.49 -18.97
CA THR A 72 22.34 -30.09 -19.16
C THR A 72 22.21 -29.60 -20.61
N ARG A 73 22.36 -30.48 -21.62
CA ARG A 73 22.21 -30.12 -23.05
C ARG A 73 20.77 -30.02 -23.51
N SER A 74 19.86 -30.79 -22.92
CA SER A 74 18.45 -30.81 -23.33
C SER A 74 17.78 -29.49 -22.99
N THR A 75 17.02 -28.91 -23.93
CA THR A 75 16.24 -27.68 -23.73
C THR A 75 14.75 -27.94 -23.50
N ALA A 76 14.29 -29.17 -23.73
CA ALA A 76 12.89 -29.56 -23.59
C ALA A 76 12.60 -30.07 -22.17
N ALA A 77 11.66 -29.43 -21.46
CA ALA A 77 11.34 -29.73 -20.07
C ALA A 77 10.92 -31.21 -19.83
N TYR A 78 10.18 -31.80 -20.77
CA TYR A 78 9.78 -33.21 -20.69
C TYR A 78 10.98 -34.16 -20.79
N ALA A 79 11.88 -33.92 -21.74
CA ALA A 79 13.08 -34.73 -21.93
C ALA A 79 14.05 -34.58 -20.74
N GLN A 80 14.21 -33.37 -20.21
CA GLN A 80 14.98 -33.13 -18.98
C GLN A 80 14.43 -33.94 -17.80
N ARG A 81 13.10 -33.98 -17.61
CA ARG A 81 12.49 -34.73 -16.49
C ARG A 81 12.66 -36.24 -16.64
N LYS A 82 12.51 -36.78 -17.86
CA LYS A 82 12.76 -38.20 -18.15
C LYS A 82 14.22 -38.57 -17.87
N CYS A 83 15.16 -37.77 -18.38
CA CYS A 83 16.60 -37.96 -18.15
C CYS A 83 16.98 -37.83 -16.67
N LEU A 84 16.39 -36.89 -15.95
CA LEU A 84 16.63 -36.70 -14.51
C LEU A 84 16.16 -37.90 -13.68
N ASN A 85 14.96 -38.42 -13.94
CA ASN A 85 14.47 -39.62 -13.27
C ASN A 85 15.34 -40.84 -13.64
N CYS A 86 15.77 -40.95 -14.90
CA CYS A 86 16.69 -42.00 -15.32
C CYS A 86 18.03 -41.94 -14.60
N LEU A 87 18.61 -40.74 -14.47
CA LEU A 87 19.83 -40.52 -13.72
C LEU A 87 19.63 -40.88 -12.24
N TRP A 88 18.53 -40.45 -11.63
CA TRP A 88 18.20 -40.76 -10.24
C TRP A 88 18.10 -42.27 -9.98
N ASP A 89 17.35 -43.00 -10.80
CA ASP A 89 17.19 -44.45 -10.66
C ASP A 89 18.55 -45.14 -10.82
N PHE A 90 19.31 -44.76 -11.85
CA PHE A 90 20.63 -45.32 -12.13
C PHE A 90 21.61 -45.10 -10.96
N LEU A 91 21.61 -43.92 -10.34
CA LEU A 91 22.51 -43.65 -9.21
C LEU A 91 22.15 -44.49 -7.97
N ASN A 92 20.85 -44.72 -7.72
CA ASN A 92 20.38 -45.48 -6.56
C ASN A 92 20.47 -47.00 -6.73
N GLU A 93 20.55 -47.52 -7.96
CA GLU A 93 20.80 -48.94 -8.25
C GLU A 93 22.25 -49.36 -7.95
N ASN A 94 23.17 -48.40 -7.84
CA ASN A 94 24.60 -48.66 -7.65
C ASN A 94 25.03 -48.48 -6.18
N GLU A 95 25.74 -49.47 -5.66
CA GLU A 95 26.25 -49.44 -4.29
C GLU A 95 27.62 -48.74 -4.22
N GLY A 96 27.81 -47.88 -3.21
CA GLY A 96 29.10 -47.25 -2.90
C GLY A 96 28.96 -45.81 -2.39
N ASP A 97 29.93 -45.37 -1.60
CA ASP A 97 29.92 -44.03 -0.99
C ASP A 97 29.91 -42.91 -2.03
N SER A 98 30.63 -43.10 -3.15
CA SER A 98 30.64 -42.13 -4.25
C SER A 98 29.29 -42.02 -4.96
N TRP A 99 28.57 -43.13 -5.14
CA TRP A 99 27.22 -43.17 -5.75
C TRP A 99 26.17 -42.54 -4.84
N ALA A 100 26.27 -42.78 -3.52
CA ALA A 100 25.40 -42.13 -2.53
C ALA A 100 25.61 -40.61 -2.51
N LYS A 101 26.86 -40.13 -2.57
CA LYS A 101 27.19 -38.69 -2.68
C LYS A 101 26.66 -38.08 -3.98
N ALA A 102 26.78 -38.79 -5.10
CA ALA A 102 26.22 -38.37 -6.38
C ALA A 102 24.69 -38.27 -6.35
N SER A 103 24.01 -39.25 -5.74
CA SER A 103 22.56 -39.22 -5.52
C SER A 103 22.15 -38.02 -4.66
N ALA A 104 22.86 -37.77 -3.56
CA ALA A 104 22.61 -36.63 -2.68
C ALA A 104 22.78 -35.28 -3.39
N LEU A 105 23.77 -35.16 -4.29
CA LEU A 105 23.98 -33.96 -5.11
C LEU A 105 22.83 -33.73 -6.09
N VAL A 106 22.36 -34.79 -6.76
CA VAL A 106 21.21 -34.72 -7.68
C VAL A 106 19.94 -34.32 -6.92
N LEU A 107 19.73 -34.88 -5.71
CA LEU A 107 18.62 -34.48 -4.84
C LEU A 107 18.69 -32.99 -4.48
N ALA A 108 19.86 -32.52 -4.00
CA ALA A 108 20.07 -31.14 -3.61
C ALA A 108 19.81 -30.15 -4.76
N THR A 109 20.19 -30.53 -5.98
CA THR A 109 20.13 -29.64 -7.16
C THR A 109 18.74 -29.64 -7.80
N PHE A 110 18.04 -30.77 -7.83
CA PHE A 110 16.83 -30.97 -8.66
C PHE A 110 15.60 -31.48 -7.90
N HIS A 111 15.57 -31.40 -6.57
CA HIS A 111 14.46 -31.89 -5.74
C HIS A 111 13.06 -31.58 -6.30
N SER A 112 12.77 -30.32 -6.66
CA SER A 112 11.45 -29.91 -7.17
C SER A 112 11.01 -30.58 -8.48
N ARG A 113 11.95 -31.19 -9.22
CA ARG A 113 11.70 -31.87 -10.50
C ARG A 113 11.73 -33.39 -10.38
N LEU A 114 12.30 -33.90 -9.28
CA LEU A 114 12.34 -35.33 -8.97
C LEU A 114 10.96 -35.84 -8.55
N THR A 115 10.77 -37.15 -8.69
CA THR A 115 9.57 -37.86 -8.22
C THR A 115 9.80 -38.56 -6.88
N ALA A 116 10.96 -38.35 -6.26
CA ALA A 116 11.34 -38.97 -5.01
C ALA A 116 10.51 -38.42 -3.83
N GLN A 117 10.03 -39.32 -2.98
CA GLN A 117 9.36 -38.98 -1.72
C GLN A 117 10.42 -38.83 -0.63
N LEU A 118 10.61 -37.60 -0.13
CA LEU A 118 11.66 -37.30 0.87
C LEU A 118 11.53 -38.15 2.16
N GLU A 119 10.29 -38.44 2.56
CA GLU A 119 9.91 -39.19 3.77
C GLU A 119 10.48 -40.62 3.82
N VAL A 120 10.81 -41.20 2.65
CA VAL A 120 11.29 -42.58 2.53
C VAL A 120 12.82 -42.64 2.39
N LEU A 121 13.49 -41.48 2.23
CA LEU A 121 14.92 -41.42 1.98
C LEU A 121 15.76 -41.63 3.25
N ASP A 122 16.92 -42.26 3.08
CA ASP A 122 17.88 -42.50 4.16
C ASP A 122 18.44 -41.18 4.73
N THR A 123 18.53 -41.11 6.06
CA THR A 123 19.05 -39.95 6.80
C THR A 123 20.47 -39.58 6.39
N LYS A 124 21.32 -40.55 5.99
CA LYS A 124 22.68 -40.26 5.51
C LYS A 124 22.67 -39.51 4.18
N LEU A 125 21.77 -39.89 3.26
CA LEU A 125 21.61 -39.23 1.97
C LEU A 125 21.09 -37.81 2.15
N LEU A 126 20.05 -37.62 2.99
CA LEU A 126 19.51 -36.29 3.31
C LEU A 126 20.58 -35.38 3.95
N ARG A 127 21.36 -35.90 4.90
CA ARG A 127 22.47 -35.15 5.52
C ARG A 127 23.50 -34.70 4.50
N GLN A 128 23.91 -35.60 3.59
CA GLN A 128 24.86 -35.27 2.54
C GLN A 128 24.29 -34.23 1.56
N ALA A 129 22.99 -34.30 1.24
CA ALA A 129 22.32 -33.31 0.41
C ALA A 129 22.32 -31.92 1.08
N CYS A 130 21.99 -31.84 2.38
CA CYS A 130 22.08 -30.60 3.15
C CYS A 130 23.49 -29.99 3.16
N GLU A 131 24.55 -30.81 3.25
CA GLU A 131 25.93 -30.31 3.19
C GLU A 131 26.27 -29.67 1.83
N TYR A 132 25.80 -30.26 0.73
CA TYR A 132 25.95 -29.64 -0.60
C TYR A 132 25.16 -28.34 -0.74
N LEU A 133 23.97 -28.26 -0.15
CA LEU A 133 23.18 -27.03 -0.15
C LEU A 133 23.88 -25.89 0.59
N LYS A 134 24.63 -26.17 1.66
CA LYS A 134 25.42 -25.15 2.38
C LYS A 134 26.57 -24.56 1.57
N SER A 135 27.14 -25.31 0.61
CA SER A 135 28.32 -24.88 -0.16
C SER A 135 28.20 -25.18 -1.65
N ARG A 136 27.89 -24.14 -2.44
CA ARG A 136 27.81 -24.22 -3.91
C ARG A 136 29.11 -24.71 -4.55
N ASP A 137 30.26 -24.26 -4.02
CA ASP A 137 31.57 -24.66 -4.56
C ASP A 137 31.87 -26.13 -4.30
N SER A 138 31.49 -26.64 -3.12
CA SER A 138 31.64 -28.07 -2.80
C SER A 138 30.75 -28.94 -3.70
N ALA A 139 29.49 -28.52 -3.91
CA ALA A 139 28.56 -29.18 -4.82
C ALA A 139 29.09 -29.22 -6.26
N ARG A 140 29.57 -28.09 -6.77
CA ARG A 140 30.16 -27.99 -8.11
C ARG A 140 31.43 -28.83 -8.25
N SER A 141 32.35 -28.75 -7.29
CA SER A 141 33.61 -29.49 -7.36
C SER A 141 33.34 -30.99 -7.47
N PHE A 142 32.45 -31.50 -6.61
CA PHE A 142 32.06 -32.91 -6.67
C PHE A 142 31.33 -33.26 -7.97
N ALA A 143 30.48 -32.37 -8.50
CA ALA A 143 29.80 -32.58 -9.78
C ALA A 143 30.81 -32.77 -10.92
N MET A 144 31.82 -31.89 -11.00
CA MET A 144 32.88 -31.98 -11.99
C MET A 144 33.73 -33.25 -11.81
N ASP A 145 34.12 -33.59 -10.58
CA ASP A 145 34.96 -34.75 -10.31
C ASP A 145 34.25 -36.08 -10.62
N PHE A 146 32.94 -36.17 -10.37
CA PHE A 146 32.18 -37.42 -10.51
C PHE A 146 31.53 -37.57 -11.89
N PHE A 147 30.91 -36.50 -12.42
CA PHE A 147 30.14 -36.55 -13.66
C PHE A 147 30.89 -35.99 -14.88
N ASP A 148 32.06 -35.37 -14.69
CA ASP A 148 32.70 -34.54 -15.72
C ASP A 148 31.73 -33.46 -16.24
N SER A 149 30.86 -32.96 -15.35
CA SER A 149 29.80 -32.01 -15.65
C SER A 149 29.40 -31.20 -14.43
N ASP A 150 29.15 -29.90 -14.63
CA ASP A 150 28.67 -28.97 -13.61
C ASP A 150 27.21 -29.22 -13.19
N LEU A 151 26.47 -30.10 -13.88
CA LEU A 151 25.01 -30.26 -13.75
C LEU A 151 24.22 -28.95 -13.92
N GLY A 152 24.84 -27.90 -14.48
CA GLY A 152 24.25 -26.56 -14.57
C GLY A 152 24.22 -25.81 -13.24
N ILE A 153 24.89 -26.28 -12.18
CA ILE A 153 24.95 -25.63 -10.87
C ILE A 153 25.45 -24.18 -10.99
N SER A 154 26.42 -23.89 -11.85
CA SER A 154 26.96 -22.55 -12.07
C SER A 154 25.98 -21.61 -12.80
N THR A 155 24.99 -22.17 -13.51
CA THR A 155 24.00 -21.39 -14.25
C THR A 155 22.74 -21.05 -13.45
N LEU A 156 22.57 -21.64 -12.26
CA LEU A 156 21.46 -21.33 -11.36
C LEU A 156 21.59 -19.90 -10.81
N GLU A 157 20.48 -19.16 -10.86
CA GLU A 157 20.39 -17.77 -10.37
C GLU A 157 20.59 -17.68 -8.85
N GLN A 158 20.08 -18.68 -8.11
CA GLN A 158 20.14 -18.76 -6.66
C GLN A 158 20.65 -20.14 -6.22
N TRP A 159 21.47 -20.15 -5.16
CA TRP A 159 21.88 -21.36 -4.46
C TRP A 159 21.71 -21.15 -2.96
N PRO A 160 21.06 -22.06 -2.22
CA PRO A 160 20.31 -23.25 -2.66
C PRO A 160 19.21 -23.01 -3.72
N PRO A 161 18.80 -24.04 -4.49
CA PRO A 161 17.64 -23.95 -5.37
C PRO A 161 16.34 -23.65 -4.61
N THR A 162 15.34 -23.08 -5.29
CA THR A 162 14.00 -22.88 -4.72
C THR A 162 13.37 -24.21 -4.29
N ASN A 163 12.67 -24.21 -3.15
CA ASN A 163 12.07 -25.40 -2.48
C ASN A 163 13.07 -26.39 -1.85
N SER A 164 14.34 -26.02 -1.69
CA SER A 164 15.34 -26.83 -0.98
C SER A 164 15.15 -26.86 0.55
N SER A 165 14.36 -25.94 1.10
CA SER A 165 13.93 -25.89 2.51
C SER A 165 13.31 -27.22 2.98
N SER A 166 12.51 -27.85 2.12
CA SER A 166 11.88 -29.16 2.38
C SER A 166 12.88 -30.27 2.72
N ILE A 167 14.09 -30.27 2.14
CA ILE A 167 15.12 -31.27 2.44
C ILE A 167 15.64 -31.09 3.87
N PHE A 168 15.89 -29.84 4.28
CA PHE A 168 16.31 -29.53 5.65
C PHE A 168 15.20 -29.86 6.67
N ALA A 169 13.95 -29.57 6.33
CA ALA A 169 12.79 -29.87 7.15
C ALA A 169 12.61 -31.38 7.37
N GLU A 170 12.76 -32.18 6.29
CA GLU A 170 12.60 -33.63 6.38
C GLU A 170 13.76 -34.29 7.15
N LEU A 171 15.00 -33.80 6.94
CA LEU A 171 16.13 -34.24 7.77
C LEU A 171 15.85 -33.96 9.25
N ALA A 172 15.32 -32.78 9.60
CA ALA A 172 14.97 -32.46 10.97
C ALA A 172 13.88 -33.38 11.55
N ARG A 173 12.94 -33.86 10.73
CA ARG A 173 11.93 -34.88 11.11
C ARG A 173 12.54 -36.25 11.38
N HIS A 174 13.45 -36.70 10.51
CA HIS A 174 14.09 -38.02 10.61
C HIS A 174 15.10 -38.14 11.75
N LEU A 175 15.64 -37.03 12.24
CA LEU A 175 16.57 -37.03 13.36
C LEU A 175 15.82 -37.29 14.67
N ASP A 176 16.23 -38.31 15.42
CA ASP A 176 15.81 -38.53 16.82
C ASP A 176 16.80 -37.89 17.82
N VAL A 177 17.47 -36.82 17.38
CA VAL A 177 18.66 -36.25 18.04
C VAL A 177 18.30 -35.00 18.86
N LYS A 178 19.28 -34.51 19.64
CA LYS A 178 19.22 -33.30 20.50
C LYS A 178 18.53 -32.13 19.79
N HIS A 179 17.76 -31.36 20.57
CA HIS A 179 16.93 -30.26 20.09
C HIS A 179 17.72 -29.18 19.32
N ASP A 180 19.02 -29.02 19.61
CA ASP A 180 19.87 -27.99 18.97
C ASP A 180 20.17 -28.28 17.48
N GLU A 181 20.47 -29.54 17.10
CA GLU A 181 20.74 -29.88 15.69
C GLU A 181 19.47 -29.74 14.83
N LYS A 182 18.31 -30.10 15.39
CA LYS A 182 17.01 -29.87 14.74
C LYS A 182 16.74 -28.38 14.53
N LEU A 183 17.08 -27.57 15.54
CA LEU A 183 16.87 -26.14 15.50
C LEU A 183 17.75 -25.48 14.43
N ASP A 184 19.02 -25.84 14.34
CA ASP A 184 19.93 -25.32 13.31
C ASP A 184 19.44 -25.67 11.90
N LEU A 185 18.97 -26.90 11.69
CA LEU A 185 18.43 -27.34 10.40
C LEU A 185 17.17 -26.57 10.00
N LEU A 186 16.23 -26.42 10.93
CA LEU A 186 14.99 -25.69 10.67
C LEU A 186 15.23 -24.18 10.51
N ALA A 187 16.16 -23.60 11.27
CA ALA A 187 16.56 -22.20 11.11
C ALA A 187 17.15 -21.96 9.71
N THR A 188 18.03 -22.87 9.25
CA THR A 188 18.57 -22.85 7.88
C THR A 188 17.46 -22.98 6.85
N ALA A 189 16.50 -23.89 7.07
CA ALA A 189 15.35 -24.07 6.17
C ALA A 189 14.52 -22.77 6.03
N TYR A 190 14.26 -22.10 7.15
CA TYR A 190 13.50 -20.85 7.20
C TYR A 190 14.26 -19.66 6.60
N GLU A 191 15.59 -19.59 6.73
CA GLU A 191 16.40 -18.58 6.04
C GLU A 191 16.33 -18.70 4.52
N HIS A 192 16.20 -19.93 4.00
CA HIS A 192 16.07 -20.18 2.57
C HIS A 192 14.64 -19.98 2.05
N ASP A 193 13.63 -20.46 2.78
CA ASP A 193 12.22 -20.28 2.46
C ASP A 193 11.39 -20.09 3.73
N GLY A 194 11.19 -18.83 4.09
CA GLY A 194 10.37 -18.46 5.25
C GLY A 194 8.87 -18.62 5.02
N SER A 195 8.42 -18.98 3.81
CA SER A 195 7.00 -19.12 3.51
C SER A 195 6.41 -20.48 3.91
N ASP A 196 7.26 -21.48 4.16
CA ASP A 196 6.85 -22.82 4.58
C ASP A 196 6.24 -22.80 6.00
N GLU A 197 4.95 -23.12 6.11
CA GLU A 197 4.22 -23.15 7.38
C GLU A 197 4.62 -24.32 8.29
N ASP A 198 5.01 -25.46 7.72
CA ASP A 198 5.41 -26.63 8.52
C ASP A 198 6.73 -26.33 9.23
N VAL A 199 7.68 -25.73 8.50
CA VAL A 199 8.95 -25.26 9.07
C VAL A 199 8.71 -24.18 10.12
N ARG A 200 7.86 -23.19 9.84
CA ARG A 200 7.54 -22.13 10.81
C ARG A 200 6.85 -22.67 12.06
N SER A 201 5.93 -23.62 11.92
CA SER A 201 5.23 -24.26 13.04
C SER A 201 6.20 -25.05 13.94
N ALA A 202 7.06 -25.88 13.32
CA ALA A 202 8.08 -26.63 14.04
C ALA A 202 9.09 -25.72 14.76
N LEU A 203 9.54 -24.64 14.11
CA LEU A 203 10.41 -23.63 14.73
C LEU A 203 9.75 -22.95 15.91
N ARG A 204 8.49 -22.51 15.78
CA ARG A 204 7.75 -21.88 16.87
C ARG A 204 7.68 -22.78 18.09
N GLN A 205 7.38 -24.07 17.89
CA GLN A 205 7.28 -25.03 18.98
C GLN A 205 8.63 -25.24 19.68
N LEU A 206 9.70 -25.50 18.92
CA LEU A 206 11.03 -25.76 19.48
C LEU A 206 11.64 -24.53 20.15
N LEU A 207 11.57 -23.36 19.52
CA LEU A 207 12.07 -22.11 20.09
C LEU A 207 11.30 -21.75 21.36
N SER A 208 9.97 -21.88 21.36
CA SER A 208 9.16 -21.64 22.56
C SER A 208 9.56 -22.58 23.69
N GLN A 209 9.70 -23.87 23.41
CA GLN A 209 10.13 -24.85 24.41
C GLN A 209 11.52 -24.54 24.96
N ARG A 210 12.46 -24.11 24.11
CA ARG A 210 13.83 -23.77 24.51
C ARG A 210 13.88 -22.55 25.42
N ILE A 211 13.17 -21.48 25.06
CA ILE A 211 13.05 -20.26 25.88
C ILE A 211 12.43 -20.59 27.24
N MET A 212 11.37 -21.40 27.26
CA MET A 212 10.71 -21.81 28.52
C MET A 212 11.61 -22.70 29.41
N GLN A 213 12.55 -23.46 28.84
CA GLN A 213 13.45 -24.34 29.59
C GLN A 213 14.71 -23.63 30.12
N GLN A 214 15.23 -22.63 29.41
CA GLN A 214 16.41 -21.86 29.83
C GLN A 214 16.06 -20.72 30.79
N GLY A 215 14.81 -20.26 30.80
CA GLY A 215 14.44 -19.00 31.44
C GLY A 215 15.22 -17.82 30.85
N SER A 216 15.18 -16.65 31.50
CA SER A 216 15.92 -15.46 31.05
C SER A 216 17.46 -15.55 31.19
N SER A 217 18.07 -16.74 31.16
CA SER A 217 19.53 -16.91 31.11
C SER A 217 20.03 -16.44 29.74
N GLY A 218 20.51 -15.19 29.68
CA GLY A 218 20.74 -14.44 28.44
C GLY A 218 21.96 -14.84 27.59
N GLU A 219 22.19 -16.15 27.39
CA GLU A 219 23.23 -16.67 26.51
C GLU A 219 22.76 -16.79 25.04
N ASP A 220 21.50 -17.15 24.78
CA ASP A 220 21.00 -17.42 23.42
C ASP A 220 20.24 -16.24 22.79
N LYS A 221 20.93 -15.11 22.62
CA LYS A 221 20.42 -13.86 22.02
C LYS A 221 19.84 -14.05 20.61
N HIS A 222 20.42 -14.97 19.84
CA HIS A 222 20.02 -15.23 18.46
C HIS A 222 18.66 -15.93 18.38
N LEU A 223 18.34 -16.79 19.35
CA LEU A 223 17.10 -17.58 19.38
C LEU A 223 15.88 -16.71 19.66
N GLU A 224 16.00 -15.76 20.58
CA GLU A 224 14.92 -14.84 20.89
C GLU A 224 14.53 -14.00 19.67
N GLY A 225 15.51 -13.46 18.96
CA GLY A 225 15.25 -12.67 17.75
C GLY A 225 14.66 -13.50 16.60
N LEU A 226 15.11 -14.75 16.45
CA LEU A 226 14.52 -15.67 15.47
C LEU A 226 13.06 -16.00 15.83
N LEU A 227 12.76 -16.28 17.10
CA LEU A 227 11.40 -16.54 17.56
C LEU A 227 10.47 -15.36 17.26
N LEU A 228 10.87 -14.15 17.64
CA LEU A 228 10.08 -12.94 17.39
C LEU A 228 9.80 -12.77 15.89
N LYS A 229 10.81 -12.97 15.05
CA LYS A 229 10.68 -12.86 13.60
C LYS A 229 9.67 -13.87 13.04
N VAL A 230 9.79 -15.15 13.43
CA VAL A 230 8.92 -16.23 12.92
C VAL A 230 7.44 -15.99 13.29
N PHE A 231 7.14 -15.59 14.53
CA PHE A 231 5.76 -15.28 14.94
C PHE A 231 5.19 -14.05 14.23
N LEU A 232 5.98 -12.97 14.14
CA LEU A 232 5.49 -11.70 13.61
C LEU A 232 5.34 -11.72 12.08
N GLU A 233 6.19 -12.45 11.35
CA GLU A 233 6.01 -12.68 9.91
C GLU A 233 4.78 -13.52 9.61
N GLY A 234 4.52 -14.56 10.41
CA GLY A 234 3.30 -15.38 10.32
C GLY A 234 2.03 -14.64 10.75
N LYS A 235 2.14 -13.39 11.20
CA LYS A 235 1.04 -12.60 11.76
C LYS A 235 0.31 -13.32 12.91
N GLU A 236 1.03 -14.10 13.70
CA GLU A 236 0.46 -14.83 14.84
C GLU A 236 0.71 -14.12 16.17
N GLU A 237 -0.06 -14.50 17.19
CA GLU A 237 0.20 -14.07 18.56
C GLU A 237 1.17 -15.02 19.26
N ILE A 238 2.17 -14.46 19.94
CA ILE A 238 3.11 -15.17 20.79
C ILE A 238 2.36 -15.57 22.07
N PRO A 239 2.40 -16.85 22.49
CA PRO A 239 1.76 -17.32 23.71
C PRO A 239 2.16 -16.49 24.94
N THR A 240 1.22 -16.29 25.86
CA THR A 240 1.44 -15.40 27.01
C THR A 240 2.55 -15.93 27.90
N GLU A 241 2.68 -17.24 28.04
CA GLU A 241 3.71 -17.93 28.81
C GLU A 241 5.11 -17.61 28.26
N VAL A 242 5.28 -17.74 26.94
CA VAL A 242 6.54 -17.42 26.26
C VAL A 242 6.84 -15.93 26.38
N MET A 243 5.82 -15.08 26.25
CA MET A 243 5.96 -13.62 26.35
C MET A 243 6.51 -13.17 27.70
N GLN A 244 6.23 -13.88 28.80
CA GLN A 244 6.78 -13.53 30.12
C GLN A 244 8.27 -13.85 30.25
N GLU A 245 8.76 -14.85 29.53
CA GLU A 245 10.17 -15.30 29.62
C GLU A 245 11.14 -14.53 28.71
N LEU A 246 10.63 -13.74 27.75
CA LEU A 246 11.47 -12.99 26.80
C LEU A 246 12.31 -11.91 27.51
N SER A 247 13.60 -11.84 27.18
CA SER A 247 14.49 -10.82 27.74
C SER A 247 14.31 -9.43 27.11
N LEU A 248 13.84 -9.38 25.86
CA LEU A 248 13.54 -8.18 25.07
C LEU A 248 14.68 -7.17 25.09
N ARG A 249 15.91 -7.64 24.89
CA ARG A 249 17.06 -6.75 24.72
C ARG A 249 16.97 -6.05 23.35
N PRO A 250 17.58 -4.85 23.18
CA PRO A 250 17.55 -4.13 21.91
C PRO A 250 17.94 -4.97 20.69
N GLU A 251 18.88 -5.89 20.87
CA GLU A 251 19.38 -6.79 19.83
C GLU A 251 18.33 -7.85 19.40
N SER A 252 17.42 -8.24 20.31
CA SER A 252 16.39 -9.26 20.03
C SER A 252 15.43 -8.82 18.92
N PHE A 253 15.14 -7.51 18.82
CA PHE A 253 14.19 -6.97 17.85
C PHE A 253 14.86 -6.06 16.80
N GLU A 254 16.19 -6.11 16.69
CA GLU A 254 16.95 -5.29 15.74
C GLU A 254 16.56 -5.60 14.29
N LYS A 255 16.44 -6.88 13.94
CA LYS A 255 16.08 -7.35 12.59
C LYS A 255 14.60 -7.15 12.22
N LEU A 256 13.75 -6.74 13.16
CA LEU A 256 12.32 -6.54 12.92
C LEU A 256 12.04 -5.19 12.23
N SER A 257 11.04 -5.17 11.35
CA SER A 257 10.53 -3.95 10.74
C SER A 257 9.86 -3.02 11.75
N ALA A 258 9.63 -1.76 11.38
CA ALA A 258 8.94 -0.78 12.23
C ALA A 258 7.51 -1.25 12.59
N GLU A 259 6.80 -1.83 11.62
CA GLU A 259 5.45 -2.37 11.77
C GLU A 259 5.45 -3.61 12.68
N GLN A 260 6.42 -4.51 12.52
CA GLN A 260 6.59 -5.68 13.37
C GLN A 260 6.90 -5.29 14.82
N ARG A 261 7.75 -4.27 15.03
CA ARG A 261 8.04 -3.72 16.36
C ARG A 261 6.79 -3.10 17.00
N MET A 262 5.97 -2.36 16.24
CA MET A 262 4.70 -1.83 16.77
C MET A 262 3.76 -2.95 17.21
N ARG A 263 3.62 -4.00 16.39
CA ARG A 263 2.82 -5.17 16.76
C ARG A 263 3.32 -5.86 18.02
N LEU A 264 4.64 -6.03 18.15
CA LEU A 264 5.25 -6.55 19.38
C LEU A 264 4.95 -5.66 20.59
N ALA A 265 5.02 -4.33 20.46
CA ALA A 265 4.68 -3.39 21.52
C ALA A 265 3.19 -3.49 21.95
N GLU A 266 2.28 -3.73 21.01
CA GLU A 266 0.86 -4.03 21.32
C GLU A 266 0.69 -5.34 22.09
N MET A 267 1.41 -6.38 21.71
CA MET A 267 1.36 -7.67 22.41
C MET A 267 1.94 -7.57 23.82
N LEU A 268 3.03 -6.81 24.00
CA LEU A 268 3.62 -6.52 25.32
C LEU A 268 2.69 -5.73 26.23
N LYS A 269 1.91 -4.79 25.67
CA LYS A 269 0.84 -4.12 26.41
C LYS A 269 -0.19 -5.11 26.93
N LYS A 270 -0.67 -6.05 26.08
CA LYS A 270 -1.62 -7.10 26.48
C LYS A 270 -1.05 -8.00 27.59
N ALA A 271 0.25 -8.31 27.52
CA ALA A 271 0.97 -9.10 28.52
C ALA A 271 1.39 -8.31 29.79
N ASN A 272 0.94 -7.06 29.93
CA ASN A 272 1.25 -6.15 31.04
C ASN A 272 2.76 -5.81 31.20
N ARG A 273 3.56 -5.95 30.13
CA ARG A 273 4.99 -5.58 30.06
C ARG A 273 5.18 -4.21 29.42
N LYS A 274 4.60 -3.18 30.06
CA LYS A 274 4.44 -1.84 29.46
C LYS A 274 5.76 -1.10 29.24
N ALA A 275 6.74 -1.25 30.14
CA ALA A 275 8.05 -0.58 30.02
C ALA A 275 8.84 -1.10 28.81
N GLU A 276 8.86 -2.43 28.60
CA GLU A 276 9.47 -3.03 27.42
C GLU A 276 8.69 -2.69 26.15
N GLY A 277 7.36 -2.69 26.21
CA GLY A 277 6.50 -2.24 25.11
C GLY A 277 6.78 -0.81 24.68
N ALA A 278 6.98 0.12 25.63
CA ALA A 278 7.35 1.49 25.35
C ALA A 278 8.70 1.58 24.64
N ARG A 279 9.70 0.81 25.09
CA ARG A 279 11.04 0.77 24.48
C ARG A 279 10.99 0.26 23.05
N VAL A 280 10.24 -0.81 22.79
CA VAL A 280 10.06 -1.37 21.43
C VAL A 280 9.35 -0.38 20.52
N ALA A 281 8.33 0.33 21.03
CA ALA A 281 7.62 1.35 20.27
C ALA A 281 8.50 2.57 19.93
N LEU A 282 9.39 3.00 20.84
CA LEU A 282 10.40 4.03 20.53
C LEU A 282 11.37 3.55 19.43
N ALA A 283 11.82 2.29 19.51
CA ALA A 283 12.67 1.71 18.48
C ALA A 283 11.95 1.58 17.12
N ALA A 284 10.61 1.46 17.10
CA ALA A 284 9.82 1.56 15.86
C ALA A 284 9.75 3.00 15.34
N ALA A 285 9.56 3.98 16.24
CA ALA A 285 9.51 5.39 15.88
C ALA A 285 10.79 5.89 15.20
N GLU A 286 11.95 5.45 15.69
CA GLU A 286 13.25 5.73 15.06
C GLU A 286 13.33 5.20 13.63
N LEU A 287 12.84 3.98 13.38
CA LEU A 287 12.79 3.40 12.04
C LEU A 287 11.82 4.12 11.11
N PHE A 288 10.64 4.52 11.61
CA PHE A 288 9.71 5.34 10.83
C PHE A 288 10.32 6.70 10.47
N SER A 289 11.00 7.34 11.43
CA SER A 289 11.71 8.60 11.18
C SER A 289 12.83 8.43 10.15
N ALA A 290 13.58 7.32 10.21
CA ALA A 290 14.64 7.04 9.23
C ALA A 290 14.09 6.82 7.80
N LYS A 291 12.82 6.39 7.67
CA LYS A 291 12.09 6.25 6.40
C LYS A 291 11.31 7.51 5.99
N SER A 292 11.49 8.63 6.68
CA SER A 292 10.73 9.88 6.44
C SER A 292 9.21 9.75 6.66
N MET A 293 8.78 8.76 7.45
CA MET A 293 7.39 8.53 7.85
C MET A 293 7.13 9.26 9.17
N GLU A 294 7.05 10.59 9.11
CA GLU A 294 7.00 11.45 10.30
C GLU A 294 5.71 11.26 11.11
N ASP A 295 4.58 10.99 10.47
CA ASP A 295 3.30 10.81 11.15
C ASP A 295 3.29 9.48 11.91
N GLU A 296 3.74 8.39 11.29
CA GLU A 296 3.86 7.09 11.92
C GLU A 296 4.91 7.07 13.05
N SER A 297 6.00 7.84 12.88
CA SER A 297 6.99 8.06 13.94
C SER A 297 6.36 8.76 15.15
N GLN A 298 5.55 9.80 14.92
CA GLN A 298 4.84 10.52 15.98
C GLN A 298 3.83 9.62 16.69
N ASP A 299 3.07 8.83 15.94
CA ASP A 299 2.10 7.89 16.49
C ASP A 299 2.78 6.82 17.36
N ALA A 300 3.93 6.28 16.91
CA ALA A 300 4.71 5.34 17.70
C ALA A 300 5.26 5.94 19.00
N ILE A 301 5.71 7.21 18.98
CA ILE A 301 6.15 7.94 20.18
C ILE A 301 4.97 8.14 21.15
N MET A 302 3.82 8.58 20.64
CA MET A 302 2.61 8.77 21.45
C MET A 302 2.13 7.44 22.05
N TYR A 303 2.25 6.36 21.29
CA TYR A 303 1.94 5.03 21.77
C TYR A 303 2.89 4.61 22.90
N ALA A 304 4.20 4.80 22.74
CA ALA A 304 5.18 4.53 23.80
C ALA A 304 4.87 5.29 25.10
N LEU A 305 4.55 6.58 25.00
CA LEU A 305 4.14 7.42 26.13
C LEU A 305 2.88 6.92 26.84
N SER A 306 1.95 6.33 26.09
CA SER A 306 0.73 5.74 26.66
C SER A 306 1.01 4.48 27.49
N LEU A 307 2.14 3.81 27.24
CA LEU A 307 2.54 2.59 27.93
C LEU A 307 3.34 2.91 29.20
N ASP A 308 4.38 3.73 29.07
CA ASP A 308 5.24 4.13 30.16
C ASP A 308 5.68 5.59 30.02
N HIS A 309 5.35 6.39 31.02
CA HIS A 309 5.68 7.82 31.08
C HIS A 309 6.85 8.10 32.04
N THR A 310 7.39 7.07 32.70
CA THR A 310 8.44 7.19 33.72
C THR A 310 9.84 7.03 33.18
N ASP A 311 9.98 6.46 31.99
CA ASP A 311 11.28 6.24 31.34
C ASP A 311 11.92 7.55 30.83
N ALA A 312 13.20 7.74 31.16
CA ALA A 312 13.95 8.97 30.89
C ALA A 312 14.21 9.17 29.38
N ASN A 313 14.33 8.08 28.62
CA ASN A 313 14.44 8.14 27.17
C ASN A 313 13.14 8.62 26.55
N THR A 314 12.00 8.11 27.02
CA THR A 314 10.66 8.54 26.57
C THR A 314 10.43 10.03 26.82
N SER A 315 10.89 10.55 27.96
CA SER A 315 10.84 11.99 28.26
C SER A 315 11.71 12.83 27.32
N THR A 316 12.90 12.35 26.97
CA THR A 316 13.82 13.06 26.05
C THR A 316 13.24 13.14 24.63
N VAL A 317 12.65 12.05 24.16
CA VAL A 317 11.98 11.97 22.86
C VAL A 317 10.75 12.89 22.83
N LEU A 318 9.97 12.97 23.90
CA LEU A 318 8.88 13.94 24.05
C LEU A 318 9.40 15.39 23.91
N PHE A 319 10.49 15.73 24.58
CA PHE A 319 11.09 17.07 24.49
C PHE A 319 11.53 17.42 23.06
N GLN A 320 12.12 16.47 22.34
CA GLN A 320 12.52 16.65 20.94
C GLN A 320 11.29 16.83 20.04
N LEU A 321 10.24 16.02 20.23
CA LEU A 321 9.01 16.12 19.47
C LEU A 321 8.31 17.47 19.70
N VAL A 322 8.15 17.88 20.96
CA VAL A 322 7.55 19.19 21.32
C VAL A 322 8.35 20.34 20.72
N ARG A 323 9.68 20.24 20.68
CA ARG A 323 10.55 21.24 20.04
C ARG A 323 10.37 21.28 18.52
N SER A 324 10.22 20.11 17.87
CA SER A 324 9.94 20.00 16.44
C SER A 324 8.58 20.62 16.08
N ILE A 325 7.52 20.25 16.81
CA ILE A 325 6.17 20.82 16.65
C ILE A 325 6.20 22.33 16.85
N ARG A 326 6.88 22.83 17.89
CA ARG A 326 7.03 24.27 18.13
C ARG A 326 7.76 24.98 16.99
N GLY A 327 8.73 24.32 16.36
CA GLY A 327 9.39 24.80 15.14
C GLY A 327 8.44 24.93 13.96
N LYS A 328 7.69 23.87 13.65
CA LYS A 328 6.68 23.85 12.58
C LYS A 328 5.59 24.89 12.80
N CYS A 329 5.11 25.06 14.03
CA CYS A 329 4.13 26.10 14.37
C CYS A 329 4.68 27.51 14.10
N LYS A 330 5.95 27.80 14.45
CA LYS A 330 6.56 29.10 14.14
C LYS A 330 6.68 29.35 12.64
N GLU A 331 7.04 28.33 11.87
CA GLU A 331 7.13 28.43 10.41
C GLU A 331 5.76 28.72 9.78
N LEU A 332 4.72 27.99 10.23
CA LEU A 332 3.35 28.23 9.78
C LEU A 332 2.85 29.62 10.16
N SER A 333 3.13 30.11 11.37
CA SER A 333 2.81 31.49 11.77
C SER A 333 3.50 32.51 10.86
N SER A 334 4.77 32.32 10.52
CA SER A 334 5.48 33.23 9.59
C SER A 334 4.92 33.17 8.16
N LYS A 335 4.52 31.99 7.68
CA LYS A 335 3.86 31.84 6.38
C LYS A 335 2.50 32.53 6.36
N LEU A 336 1.73 32.42 7.45
CA LEU A 336 0.45 33.11 7.61
C LEU A 336 0.62 34.63 7.60
N GLU A 337 1.60 35.16 8.34
CA GLU A 337 1.92 36.59 8.39
C GLU A 337 2.30 37.14 7.01
N LYS A 338 3.17 36.44 6.27
CA LYS A 338 3.53 36.80 4.88
C LYS A 338 2.34 36.74 3.92
N ALA A 339 1.46 35.75 4.09
CA ALA A 339 0.25 35.64 3.29
C ALA A 339 -0.73 36.79 3.58
N GLN A 340 -0.85 37.20 4.85
CA GLN A 340 -1.65 38.35 5.28
C GLN A 340 -1.09 39.67 4.74
N GLU A 341 0.23 39.88 4.78
CA GLU A 341 0.89 41.05 4.19
C GLU A 341 0.70 41.13 2.66
N ALA A 342 0.75 39.99 1.96
CA ALA A 342 0.50 39.92 0.53
C ALA A 342 -0.95 40.27 0.18
N LEU A 343 -1.89 39.93 1.07
CA LEU A 343 -3.32 40.19 0.90
C LEU A 343 -3.73 41.62 1.28
N ALA A 344 -2.97 42.28 2.16
CA ALA A 344 -3.23 43.65 2.63
C ALA A 344 -2.80 44.75 1.63
N LYS A 345 -2.16 44.40 0.52
CA LYS A 345 -1.78 45.38 -0.52
C LYS A 345 -3.02 45.75 -1.36
N PRO A 346 -3.32 47.05 -1.56
CA PRO A 346 -4.46 47.45 -2.38
C PRO A 346 -4.29 46.93 -3.82
N PRO A 347 -5.40 46.65 -4.53
CA PRO A 347 -5.33 46.19 -5.92
C PRO A 347 -4.58 47.24 -6.76
N VAL A 348 -3.61 46.75 -7.54
CA VAL A 348 -2.64 47.55 -8.32
C VAL A 348 -3.32 48.49 -9.33
N TRP A 349 -4.62 48.31 -9.60
CA TRP A 349 -5.37 49.10 -10.58
C TRP A 349 -6.77 49.50 -10.07
N HIS A 350 -7.04 50.80 -10.04
CA HIS A 350 -8.35 51.38 -9.72
C HIS A 350 -8.63 52.61 -10.59
N LEU A 351 -9.92 52.89 -10.79
CA LEU A 351 -10.41 54.08 -11.49
C LEU A 351 -11.55 54.69 -10.67
N THR A 352 -11.62 56.02 -10.58
CA THR A 352 -12.77 56.70 -9.97
C THR A 352 -13.52 57.49 -11.04
N TRP A 353 -14.79 57.15 -11.22
CA TRP A 353 -15.73 57.92 -12.01
C TRP A 353 -16.32 59.03 -11.14
N ASP A 354 -15.82 60.25 -11.34
CA ASP A 354 -16.37 61.43 -10.67
C ASP A 354 -17.76 61.77 -11.22
N LEU A 355 -18.72 61.85 -10.29
CA LEU A 355 -20.13 62.12 -10.56
C LEU A 355 -20.61 63.41 -9.89
N SER A 356 -19.71 64.18 -9.28
CA SER A 356 -20.05 65.42 -8.55
C SER A 356 -20.74 66.48 -9.41
N GLY A 357 -20.47 66.51 -10.70
CA GLY A 357 -21.11 67.40 -11.68
C GLY A 357 -22.44 66.92 -12.25
N TYR A 358 -22.94 65.75 -11.83
CA TYR A 358 -24.19 65.19 -12.36
C TYR A 358 -25.41 65.61 -11.55
N ASP A 359 -26.43 66.13 -12.24
CA ASP A 359 -27.73 66.40 -11.63
C ASP A 359 -28.57 65.11 -11.58
N PHE A 360 -28.65 64.52 -10.38
CA PHE A 360 -29.46 63.33 -10.12
C PHE A 360 -30.94 63.64 -9.80
N ALA A 361 -31.32 64.93 -9.66
CA ALA A 361 -32.71 65.31 -9.35
C ALA A 361 -33.69 65.01 -10.50
N HIS A 362 -33.18 64.91 -11.74
CA HIS A 362 -33.96 64.64 -12.96
C HIS A 362 -33.66 63.26 -13.58
N PHE A 363 -33.12 62.32 -12.81
CA PHE A 363 -32.69 60.99 -13.29
C PHE A 363 -33.88 60.02 -13.49
N THR A 364 -34.80 60.37 -14.40
CA THR A 364 -36.04 59.59 -14.70
C THR A 364 -35.87 58.59 -15.85
N GLU A 365 -36.71 57.54 -15.84
CA GLU A 365 -36.62 56.34 -16.67
C GLU A 365 -36.42 56.62 -18.17
N LYS A 366 -35.18 56.34 -18.63
CA LYS A 366 -34.70 56.04 -20.01
C LYS A 366 -33.38 56.74 -20.40
N ARG A 367 -32.77 57.57 -19.55
CA ARG A 367 -31.42 58.11 -19.81
C ARG A 367 -30.34 57.24 -19.16
N GLN A 368 -29.70 56.37 -19.94
CA GLN A 368 -28.46 55.71 -19.52
C GLN A 368 -27.31 56.70 -19.60
N GLN A 369 -26.48 56.78 -18.55
CA GLN A 369 -25.25 57.55 -18.56
C GLN A 369 -24.08 56.60 -18.71
N PHE A 370 -23.13 56.92 -19.59
CA PHE A 370 -21.92 56.13 -19.77
C PHE A 370 -20.70 56.90 -19.27
N SER A 371 -19.74 56.17 -18.70
CA SER A 371 -18.41 56.72 -18.44
C SER A 371 -17.64 56.89 -19.75
N GLU A 372 -16.50 57.58 -19.68
CA GLU A 372 -15.47 57.43 -20.72
C GLU A 372 -15.03 55.97 -20.81
N ASN A 373 -14.54 55.58 -22.00
CA ASN A 373 -13.95 54.27 -22.19
C ASN A 373 -12.60 54.20 -21.46
N PHE A 374 -12.32 53.08 -20.81
CA PHE A 374 -11.07 52.82 -20.12
C PHE A 374 -10.59 51.40 -20.40
N GLN A 375 -9.30 51.13 -20.21
CA GLN A 375 -8.74 49.78 -20.37
C GLN A 375 -8.74 49.04 -19.04
N LEU A 376 -9.10 47.76 -19.05
CA LEU A 376 -9.08 46.91 -17.86
C LEU A 376 -7.64 46.52 -17.48
N GLY A 377 -6.97 47.35 -16.69
CA GLY A 377 -5.58 47.10 -16.28
C GLY A 377 -4.64 47.01 -17.49
N ALA A 378 -3.68 46.09 -17.45
CA ALA A 378 -2.77 45.81 -18.56
C ALA A 378 -3.33 44.81 -19.61
N SER A 379 -4.62 44.44 -19.53
CA SER A 379 -5.20 43.42 -20.41
C SER A 379 -5.41 43.88 -21.85
N GLY A 380 -5.46 45.20 -22.08
CA GLY A 380 -5.78 45.82 -23.37
C GLY A 380 -7.27 45.79 -23.74
N VAL A 381 -8.13 45.18 -22.90
CA VAL A 381 -9.59 45.12 -23.14
C VAL A 381 -10.22 46.47 -22.79
N GLU A 382 -10.94 47.06 -23.73
CA GLU A 382 -11.67 48.31 -23.54
C GLU A 382 -13.00 48.05 -22.81
N ALA A 383 -13.32 48.88 -21.84
CA ALA A 383 -14.49 48.78 -21.01
C ALA A 383 -15.10 50.15 -20.73
N LYS A 384 -16.39 50.16 -20.38
CA LYS A 384 -17.11 51.36 -19.94
C LYS A 384 -18.14 51.00 -18.89
N LEU A 385 -18.40 51.93 -17.98
CA LEU A 385 -19.48 51.81 -17.00
C LEU A 385 -20.74 52.47 -17.55
N CYS A 386 -21.88 51.90 -17.20
CA CYS A 386 -23.19 52.44 -17.51
C CYS A 386 -23.99 52.59 -16.22
N LEU A 387 -24.41 53.81 -15.93
CA LEU A 387 -25.35 54.12 -14.88
C LEU A 387 -26.75 54.15 -15.47
N THR A 388 -27.67 53.37 -14.90
CA THR A 388 -29.04 53.24 -15.35
C THR A 388 -30.02 53.71 -14.27
N PRO A 389 -30.98 54.60 -14.58
CA PRO A 389 -32.09 54.94 -13.69
C PRO A 389 -33.08 53.77 -13.69
N LYS A 390 -33.65 53.34 -12.55
CA LYS A 390 -34.77 52.39 -12.66
C LYS A 390 -35.77 52.30 -11.50
N ALA A 391 -37.05 52.36 -11.88
CA ALA A 391 -38.29 51.81 -11.30
C ALA A 391 -38.65 52.10 -9.83
N SER A 392 -37.71 52.45 -8.97
CA SER A 392 -37.92 52.83 -7.57
C SER A 392 -37.15 54.13 -7.31
N PRO A 393 -37.73 55.12 -6.62
CA PRO A 393 -37.21 56.49 -6.58
C PRO A 393 -35.79 56.66 -6.01
N ASP A 394 -35.22 55.66 -5.31
CA ASP A 394 -34.01 55.86 -4.49
C ASP A 394 -32.78 55.04 -4.91
N LYS A 395 -32.83 54.22 -5.98
CA LYS A 395 -31.70 53.37 -6.38
C LYS A 395 -31.40 53.43 -7.88
N ALA A 396 -30.12 53.46 -8.22
CA ALA A 396 -29.60 53.33 -9.58
C ALA A 396 -28.96 51.94 -9.80
N GLY A 397 -28.77 51.59 -11.07
CA GLY A 397 -28.03 50.40 -11.48
C GLY A 397 -26.70 50.76 -12.12
N VAL A 398 -25.64 50.01 -11.82
CA VAL A 398 -24.31 50.18 -12.42
C VAL A 398 -23.95 48.90 -13.17
N LEU A 399 -23.68 49.01 -14.46
CA LEU A 399 -23.31 47.90 -15.34
C LEU A 399 -21.92 48.15 -15.94
N LEU A 400 -21.13 47.09 -16.05
CA LEU A 400 -19.86 47.07 -16.77
C LEU A 400 -20.08 46.49 -18.16
N PHE A 401 -19.60 47.19 -19.18
CA PHE A 401 -19.55 46.73 -20.56
C PHE A 401 -18.09 46.56 -20.96
N VAL A 402 -17.81 45.50 -21.72
CA VAL A 402 -16.47 45.17 -22.24
C VAL A 402 -16.54 44.98 -23.76
N SER A 403 -15.45 45.28 -24.47
CA SER A 403 -15.39 45.19 -25.93
C SER A 403 -15.16 43.78 -26.47
N GLU A 404 -14.59 42.88 -25.65
CA GLU A 404 -14.23 41.51 -26.04
C GLU A 404 -14.57 40.50 -24.93
N PRO A 405 -14.72 39.20 -25.26
CA PRO A 405 -14.96 38.17 -24.25
C PRO A 405 -13.86 38.07 -23.21
N VAL A 406 -14.22 38.18 -21.94
CA VAL A 406 -13.26 38.24 -20.84
C VAL A 406 -13.92 37.87 -19.52
N TRP A 407 -13.16 37.19 -18.65
CA TRP A 407 -13.55 36.96 -17.27
C TRP A 407 -13.02 38.09 -16.39
N VAL A 408 -13.90 38.72 -15.61
CA VAL A 408 -13.56 39.88 -14.78
C VAL A 408 -14.02 39.65 -13.35
N LYS A 409 -13.11 39.87 -12.41
CA LYS A 409 -13.41 40.06 -11.00
C LYS A 409 -13.08 41.49 -10.60
N CYS A 410 -14.08 42.23 -10.18
CA CYS A 410 -13.93 43.62 -9.81
C CYS A 410 -14.80 43.96 -8.60
N ARG A 411 -14.47 45.08 -7.96
CA ARG A 411 -15.19 45.63 -6.82
C ARG A 411 -15.56 47.07 -7.15
N CYS A 412 -16.82 47.40 -6.94
CA CYS A 412 -17.37 48.73 -7.17
C CYS A 412 -17.77 49.32 -5.82
N GLN A 413 -17.31 50.54 -5.55
CA GLN A 413 -17.52 51.24 -4.30
C GLN A 413 -18.03 52.66 -4.56
N SER A 414 -18.94 53.13 -3.73
CA SER A 414 -19.43 54.51 -3.72
C SER A 414 -19.92 54.85 -2.32
N GLY A 415 -19.24 55.79 -1.64
CA GLY A 415 -19.44 56.02 -0.22
C GLY A 415 -19.20 54.75 0.62
N SER A 416 -20.18 54.36 1.45
CA SER A 416 -20.17 53.10 2.22
C SER A 416 -20.76 51.91 1.46
N TRP A 417 -21.26 52.11 0.24
CA TRP A 417 -21.76 51.02 -0.60
C TRP A 417 -20.61 50.34 -1.34
N GLU A 418 -20.54 49.02 -1.21
CA GLU A 418 -19.52 48.19 -1.85
C GLU A 418 -20.13 46.87 -2.34
N ARG A 419 -19.78 46.49 -3.57
CA ARG A 419 -20.16 45.18 -4.15
C ARG A 419 -19.05 44.62 -5.04
N THR A 420 -18.95 43.29 -5.06
CA THR A 420 -18.01 42.55 -5.90
C THR A 420 -18.77 41.84 -7.02
N LEU A 421 -18.24 41.93 -8.24
CA LEU A 421 -18.73 41.25 -9.43
C LEU A 421 -17.66 40.24 -9.85
N GLU A 422 -18.10 39.03 -10.14
CA GLU A 422 -17.28 37.96 -10.70
C GLU A 422 -18.07 37.35 -11.86
N HIS A 423 -17.68 37.69 -13.09
CA HIS A 423 -18.48 37.36 -14.27
C HIS A 423 -17.62 37.08 -15.50
N GLU A 424 -18.06 36.13 -16.31
CA GLU A 424 -17.51 35.83 -17.62
C GLU A 424 -18.36 36.50 -18.70
N PHE A 425 -17.81 37.51 -19.34
CA PHE A 425 -18.43 38.16 -20.48
C PHE A 425 -18.19 37.32 -21.72
N ALA A 426 -19.26 36.74 -22.28
CA ALA A 426 -19.24 35.95 -23.51
C ALA A 426 -20.18 36.57 -24.56
N LYS A 427 -19.87 36.37 -25.84
CA LYS A 427 -20.74 36.83 -26.94
C LYS A 427 -22.06 36.05 -26.89
N THR A 428 -23.17 36.76 -27.01
CA THR A 428 -24.51 36.19 -27.22
C THR A 428 -24.64 35.59 -28.62
N GLU A 429 -25.71 34.83 -28.89
CA GLU A 429 -25.99 34.23 -30.21
C GLU A 429 -26.03 35.27 -31.35
N ASP A 430 -26.45 36.50 -31.05
CA ASP A 430 -26.47 37.64 -31.98
C ASP A 430 -25.10 38.35 -32.11
N GLY A 431 -24.05 37.82 -31.49
CA GLY A 431 -22.68 38.36 -31.53
C GLY A 431 -22.42 39.56 -30.62
N SER A 432 -23.43 40.03 -29.86
CA SER A 432 -23.31 41.18 -28.95
C SER A 432 -22.82 40.79 -27.55
N LEU A 433 -22.11 41.69 -26.87
CA LEU A 433 -21.70 41.54 -25.46
C LEU A 433 -22.66 42.32 -24.56
N LEU A 434 -23.37 41.61 -23.68
CA LEU A 434 -24.27 42.23 -22.72
C LEU A 434 -23.50 42.78 -21.52
N GLY A 435 -23.88 43.98 -21.08
CA GLY A 435 -23.35 44.55 -19.85
C GLY A 435 -23.86 43.80 -18.63
N CYS A 436 -22.98 43.56 -17.67
CA CYS A 436 -23.26 42.84 -16.44
C CYS A 436 -22.85 43.69 -15.23
N GLY A 437 -23.57 43.55 -14.13
CA GLY A 437 -23.33 44.34 -12.93
C GLY A 437 -24.53 44.29 -12.01
N TRP A 438 -24.87 45.43 -11.43
CA TRP A 438 -25.87 45.50 -10.39
C TRP A 438 -27.00 46.46 -10.80
N PRO A 439 -28.07 45.95 -11.44
CA PRO A 439 -29.07 46.79 -12.09
C PRO A 439 -30.02 47.56 -11.12
N LYS A 440 -29.91 47.39 -9.79
CA LYS A 440 -30.80 48.00 -8.77
C LYS A 440 -30.17 48.15 -7.37
N SER A 441 -28.89 48.43 -7.27
CA SER A 441 -28.15 48.21 -6.01
C SER A 441 -27.66 49.46 -5.31
N ILE A 442 -27.36 50.54 -6.03
CA ILE A 442 -26.67 51.71 -5.46
C ILE A 442 -27.69 52.79 -5.06
N PRO A 443 -27.76 53.18 -3.78
CA PRO A 443 -28.53 54.35 -3.36
C PRO A 443 -28.06 55.62 -4.07
N ILE A 444 -28.99 56.45 -4.56
CA ILE A 444 -28.65 57.70 -5.27
C ILE A 444 -27.83 58.64 -4.38
N SER A 445 -28.08 58.63 -3.06
CA SER A 445 -27.33 59.43 -2.08
C SER A 445 -25.83 59.16 -2.04
N PHE A 446 -25.38 57.98 -2.49
CA PHE A 446 -23.96 57.64 -2.50
C PHE A 446 -23.25 58.03 -3.80
N LEU A 447 -24.00 58.26 -4.89
CA LEU A 447 -23.42 58.64 -6.18
C LEU A 447 -22.69 59.98 -6.13
N THR A 448 -23.03 60.87 -5.20
CA THR A 448 -22.31 62.13 -4.96
C THR A 448 -20.86 61.93 -4.53
N SER A 449 -20.51 60.75 -3.99
CA SER A 449 -19.13 60.37 -3.66
C SER A 449 -18.34 59.83 -4.86
N GLY A 450 -18.95 59.80 -6.05
CA GLY A 450 -18.38 59.13 -7.22
C GLY A 450 -18.43 57.61 -7.12
N ILE A 451 -18.06 56.93 -8.20
CA ILE A 451 -17.96 55.47 -8.24
C ILE A 451 -16.50 55.07 -8.42
N THR A 452 -15.92 54.41 -7.43
CA THR A 452 -14.58 53.82 -7.53
C THR A 452 -14.67 52.36 -7.94
N PHE A 453 -13.99 52.02 -9.02
CA PHE A 453 -13.89 50.68 -9.58
C PHE A 453 -12.50 50.12 -9.34
N HIS A 454 -12.42 49.04 -8.56
CA HIS A 454 -11.20 48.30 -8.27
C HIS A 454 -11.17 47.02 -9.10
N LEU A 455 -10.14 46.87 -9.92
CA LEU A 455 -9.94 45.65 -10.69
C LEU A 455 -9.15 44.63 -9.87
N LEU A 456 -9.76 43.49 -9.57
CA LEU A 456 -9.15 42.45 -8.75
C LEU A 456 -8.48 41.38 -9.62
N SER A 457 -9.10 41.00 -10.74
CA SER A 457 -8.52 40.06 -11.71
C SER A 457 -9.21 40.16 -13.07
N VAL A 458 -8.45 39.95 -14.15
CA VAL A 458 -8.94 39.88 -15.54
C VAL A 458 -8.28 38.69 -16.22
N ARG A 459 -9.05 37.89 -16.96
CA ARG A 459 -8.56 36.68 -17.63
C ARG A 459 -9.25 36.49 -18.96
N ARG A 460 -8.48 36.05 -19.96
CA ARG A 460 -9.06 35.62 -21.24
C ARG A 460 -9.78 34.28 -21.08
N PRO A 461 -10.86 34.03 -21.83
CA PRO A 461 -11.58 32.75 -21.80
C PRO A 461 -10.62 31.58 -22.05
N GLY A 462 -10.72 30.51 -21.24
CA GLY A 462 -9.89 29.30 -21.36
C GLY A 462 -8.60 29.25 -20.54
N SER A 463 -8.34 30.21 -19.64
CA SER A 463 -7.18 30.15 -18.72
C SER A 463 -7.38 29.13 -17.59
N SER A 464 -6.42 28.21 -17.42
CA SER A 464 -6.45 27.07 -16.48
C SER A 464 -6.18 27.41 -15.01
N LEU A 465 -5.88 28.66 -14.67
CA LEU A 465 -5.57 29.10 -13.30
C LEU A 465 -6.80 29.75 -12.66
N ARG A 466 -7.25 29.28 -11.47
CA ARG A 466 -8.26 29.95 -10.63
C ARG A 466 -7.63 30.59 -9.38
N LEU A 467 -7.87 31.88 -9.16
CA LEU A 467 -7.47 32.61 -7.94
C LEU A 467 -8.72 32.72 -7.07
N VAL A 468 -8.72 31.99 -5.97
CA VAL A 468 -9.82 32.00 -5.00
C VAL A 468 -9.62 33.21 -4.07
N ALA A 469 -10.66 34.04 -3.91
CA ALA A 469 -10.60 35.13 -2.94
C ALA A 469 -10.76 34.56 -1.52
N PRO A 470 -10.06 35.10 -0.51
CA PRO A 470 -10.27 34.67 0.86
C PRO A 470 -11.65 35.14 1.32
N SER A 471 -12.45 34.18 1.76
CA SER A 471 -13.71 34.41 2.48
C SER A 471 -13.46 35.27 3.73
N SER A 472 -14.34 36.24 3.93
CA SER A 472 -14.34 37.24 5.00
C SER A 472 -14.03 36.66 6.38
N MET A 473 -12.90 37.04 6.97
CA MET A 473 -12.63 36.87 8.39
C MET A 473 -13.00 38.15 9.15
N GLU A 474 -13.99 38.06 10.04
CA GLU A 474 -14.08 38.98 11.18
C GLU A 474 -13.14 38.50 12.30
N PRO A 475 -12.36 39.39 12.95
CA PRO A 475 -11.57 39.03 14.10
C PRO A 475 -12.34 39.33 15.39
N ILE A 476 -12.82 38.31 16.10
CA ILE A 476 -13.12 38.43 17.53
C ILE A 476 -12.62 37.18 18.26
N SER A 477 -11.70 37.41 19.21
CA SER A 477 -11.35 36.50 20.27
C SER A 477 -12.60 36.01 21.01
N ARG A 478 -13.03 34.76 20.76
CA ARG A 478 -13.97 34.06 21.63
C ARG A 478 -13.23 32.97 22.41
N PRO A 479 -13.61 32.70 23.68
CA PRO A 479 -13.11 31.56 24.43
C PRO A 479 -13.40 30.25 23.68
N PRO A 480 -12.72 29.13 24.00
CA PRO A 480 -12.87 27.88 23.27
C PRO A 480 -14.35 27.48 23.21
N ARG A 481 -14.89 27.41 21.98
CA ARG A 481 -16.23 26.85 21.77
C ARG A 481 -16.18 25.38 22.21
N PRO A 482 -17.27 24.83 22.77
CA PRO A 482 -17.43 23.38 22.86
C PRO A 482 -17.23 22.74 21.47
N PRO A 483 -16.83 21.46 21.38
CA PRO A 483 -16.69 20.79 20.09
C PRO A 483 -18.00 20.91 19.32
N LEU A 484 -17.89 21.18 18.01
CA LEU A 484 -19.07 21.27 17.13
C LEU A 484 -19.85 19.96 17.27
N PRO A 485 -21.16 19.99 17.60
CA PRO A 485 -21.92 18.77 17.79
C PRO A 485 -22.15 18.07 16.44
N LEU A 486 -22.06 16.74 16.44
CA LEU A 486 -22.52 15.93 15.32
C LEU A 486 -24.05 15.96 15.26
N VAL A 487 -24.60 16.19 14.06
CA VAL A 487 -26.03 16.17 13.78
C VAL A 487 -26.39 14.79 13.24
N GLY A 488 -26.99 13.97 14.10
CA GLY A 488 -27.52 12.65 13.73
C GLY A 488 -26.48 11.56 13.44
N LEU A 489 -25.19 11.82 13.69
CA LEU A 489 -24.14 10.80 13.76
C LEU A 489 -23.83 10.45 15.21
N THR A 490 -23.54 9.17 15.47
CA THR A 490 -23.12 8.68 16.77
C THR A 490 -21.59 8.61 16.85
N PHE A 491 -20.98 9.22 17.86
CA PHE A 491 -19.56 9.02 18.16
C PHE A 491 -19.34 7.59 18.67
N LEU A 492 -18.48 6.83 17.98
CA LEU A 492 -18.12 5.47 18.35
C LEU A 492 -16.77 5.44 19.10
N ARG A 493 -15.80 6.23 18.62
CA ARG A 493 -14.49 6.40 19.27
C ARG A 493 -13.97 7.83 19.06
N PRO A 494 -13.68 8.60 20.12
CA PRO A 494 -14.08 8.36 21.52
C PRO A 494 -15.60 8.52 21.70
N GLN A 495 -16.22 7.73 22.58
CA GLN A 495 -17.62 7.94 22.97
C GLN A 495 -17.85 9.29 23.69
N GLN A 496 -16.80 9.84 24.31
CA GLN A 496 -16.80 11.16 24.94
C GLN A 496 -15.76 12.08 24.26
N PRO A 497 -16.12 12.76 23.17
CA PRO A 497 -15.19 13.63 22.46
C PRO A 497 -14.84 14.86 23.30
N GLN A 498 -13.54 15.11 23.43
CA GLN A 498 -12.98 16.33 24.03
C GLN A 498 -12.96 17.48 23.01
N PRO A 499 -12.92 18.76 23.43
CA PRO A 499 -12.92 19.92 22.53
C PRO A 499 -11.80 19.96 21.49
N HIS A 500 -10.72 19.22 21.72
CA HIS A 500 -9.54 19.12 20.86
C HIS A 500 -9.42 17.74 20.19
N THR A 501 -10.51 16.97 20.11
CA THR A 501 -10.52 15.68 19.40
C THR A 501 -10.32 15.94 17.91
N VAL A 502 -9.10 15.68 17.42
CA VAL A 502 -8.73 15.97 16.03
C VAL A 502 -9.23 14.88 15.08
N TRP A 503 -9.16 13.61 15.50
CA TRP A 503 -9.54 12.45 14.70
C TRP A 503 -10.50 11.56 15.51
N CYS A 504 -11.63 11.17 14.89
CA CYS A 504 -12.66 10.38 15.55
C CYS A 504 -13.30 9.39 14.58
N THR A 505 -13.93 8.34 15.13
CA THR A 505 -14.79 7.42 14.40
C THR A 505 -16.24 7.66 14.79
N CYS A 506 -17.09 7.90 13.81
CA CYS A 506 -18.53 8.08 13.99
C CYS A 506 -19.30 7.35 12.88
N GLY A 507 -20.57 7.08 13.13
CA GLY A 507 -21.41 6.36 12.17
C GLY A 507 -22.87 6.33 12.61
N VAL A 508 -23.65 5.46 11.96
CA VAL A 508 -25.11 5.39 12.18
C VAL A 508 -25.56 3.94 12.48
N PRO A 509 -25.18 3.37 13.65
CA PRO A 509 -25.46 1.97 13.98
C PRO A 509 -26.95 1.60 13.90
N GLU A 510 -27.85 2.54 14.17
CA GLU A 510 -29.30 2.33 14.10
C GLU A 510 -29.83 2.06 12.69
N LEU A 511 -29.04 2.35 11.65
CA LEU A 511 -29.38 2.07 10.25
C LEU A 511 -28.75 0.78 9.73
N ALA A 512 -28.19 -0.07 10.59
CA ALA A 512 -27.57 -1.31 10.17
C ALA A 512 -28.49 -2.17 9.28
N ARG A 513 -27.89 -2.80 8.27
CA ARG A 513 -28.55 -3.67 7.28
C ARG A 513 -27.76 -4.97 7.11
N SER A 514 -28.46 -6.08 6.92
CA SER A 514 -27.87 -7.41 6.70
C SER A 514 -28.09 -7.96 5.28
N TRP A 515 -28.87 -7.27 4.45
CA TRP A 515 -29.23 -7.71 3.10
C TRP A 515 -29.54 -6.49 2.21
N GLY A 516 -29.37 -6.63 0.90
CA GLY A 516 -29.73 -5.62 -0.10
C GLY A 516 -28.55 -4.80 -0.62
N LYS A 517 -28.86 -3.87 -1.53
CA LYS A 517 -27.89 -2.95 -2.14
C LYS A 517 -28.14 -1.54 -1.63
N TRP A 518 -27.14 -0.92 -1.00
CA TRP A 518 -27.29 0.34 -0.28
C TRP A 518 -26.23 1.35 -0.67
N TYR A 519 -26.61 2.62 -0.77
CA TYR A 519 -25.74 3.71 -1.25
C TYR A 519 -25.88 4.96 -0.39
N TYR A 520 -24.77 5.65 -0.16
CA TYR A 520 -24.74 7.00 0.42
C TYR A 520 -23.60 7.83 -0.18
N GLU A 521 -23.65 9.14 0.00
CA GLU A 521 -22.54 10.02 -0.40
C GLU A 521 -21.90 10.70 0.80
N VAL A 522 -20.62 11.06 0.67
CA VAL A 522 -19.92 11.94 1.60
C VAL A 522 -19.32 13.12 0.85
N GLN A 523 -19.64 14.33 1.30
CA GLN A 523 -19.04 15.56 0.82
C GLN A 523 -17.90 16.00 1.75
N MET A 524 -16.72 16.22 1.18
CA MET A 524 -15.55 16.74 1.89
C MET A 524 -15.70 18.26 2.09
N VAL A 525 -15.76 18.72 3.34
CA VAL A 525 -16.02 20.15 3.64
C VAL A 525 -14.73 20.88 3.99
N ASN A 526 -14.04 20.49 5.06
CA ASN A 526 -12.85 21.22 5.52
C ASN A 526 -11.90 20.35 6.36
N GLY A 527 -10.58 20.56 6.22
CA GLY A 527 -9.59 20.00 7.15
C GLY A 527 -9.54 18.47 7.22
N ILE A 528 -9.97 17.78 6.16
CA ILE A 528 -10.00 16.32 6.10
C ILE A 528 -8.58 15.75 6.11
N SER A 529 -8.27 14.87 7.06
CA SER A 529 -7.00 14.13 7.11
C SER A 529 -7.19 12.70 7.61
N ASN A 530 -6.38 11.79 7.07
CA ASN A 530 -6.43 10.34 7.32
C ASN A 530 -7.85 9.75 7.26
N PRO A 531 -8.60 9.96 6.16
CA PRO A 531 -9.99 9.52 6.08
C PRO A 531 -10.08 8.02 5.79
N GLN A 532 -10.86 7.31 6.59
CA GLN A 532 -11.32 5.95 6.33
C GLN A 532 -12.84 6.00 6.31
N ILE A 533 -13.42 5.95 5.11
CA ILE A 533 -14.87 6.09 4.92
C ILE A 533 -15.43 4.79 4.34
N GLY A 534 -16.44 4.24 4.99
CA GLY A 534 -17.10 3.02 4.55
C GLY A 534 -18.08 2.50 5.59
N TRP A 535 -17.91 1.25 6.01
CA TRP A 535 -18.89 0.54 6.82
C TRP A 535 -18.25 -0.15 8.02
N LEU A 536 -19.01 -0.21 9.11
CA LEU A 536 -18.69 -1.01 10.29
C LEU A 536 -19.77 -2.06 10.53
N THR A 537 -19.38 -3.21 11.07
CA THR A 537 -20.31 -4.22 11.56
C THR A 537 -20.91 -3.79 12.90
N THR A 538 -22.07 -4.34 13.24
CA THR A 538 -22.66 -4.22 14.58
C THR A 538 -21.81 -4.86 15.70
N GLU A 539 -20.78 -5.63 15.36
CA GLU A 539 -19.84 -6.23 16.30
C GLU A 539 -18.67 -5.28 16.65
N PHE A 540 -18.50 -4.20 15.88
CA PHE A 540 -17.49 -3.18 16.17
C PHE A 540 -17.70 -2.59 17.56
N GLN A 541 -16.67 -2.65 18.41
CA GLN A 541 -16.74 -2.20 19.79
C GLN A 541 -16.48 -0.68 19.89
N PRO A 542 -17.48 0.14 20.30
CA PRO A 542 -17.24 1.54 20.65
C PRO A 542 -16.31 1.63 21.86
N GLY A 543 -15.68 2.79 22.07
CA GLY A 543 -14.82 2.97 23.24
C GLY A 543 -14.08 4.29 23.26
N ASP A 544 -12.95 4.30 23.97
CA ASP A 544 -12.06 5.45 24.08
C ASP A 544 -11.39 5.80 22.75
N ARG A 545 -10.70 6.95 22.73
CA ARG A 545 -9.92 7.39 21.58
C ARG A 545 -8.95 6.27 21.16
N SER A 546 -8.99 5.94 19.88
CA SER A 546 -8.12 4.94 19.27
C SER A 546 -7.41 5.54 18.07
N ILE A 547 -6.26 4.99 17.72
CA ILE A 547 -5.57 5.24 16.43
C ILE A 547 -6.14 4.35 15.32
N ARG A 548 -7.02 3.39 15.66
CA ARG A 548 -7.67 2.48 14.73
C ARG A 548 -9.09 2.95 14.40
N GLY A 549 -9.40 3.01 13.12
CA GLY A 549 -10.66 3.49 12.57
C GLY A 549 -11.35 2.44 11.73
N VAL A 550 -12.14 2.88 10.75
CA VAL A 550 -12.93 1.97 9.91
C VAL A 550 -12.01 1.08 9.07
N GLY A 551 -12.08 -0.23 9.28
CA GLY A 551 -11.35 -1.24 8.53
C GLY A 551 -9.92 -1.53 9.01
N ASP A 552 -9.49 -0.93 10.11
CA ASP A 552 -8.23 -1.32 10.78
C ASP A 552 -8.34 -2.66 11.51
N ASP A 553 -9.55 -3.13 11.78
CA ASP A 553 -9.87 -4.44 12.34
C ASP A 553 -10.82 -5.22 11.39
N PRO A 554 -11.07 -6.52 11.63
CA PRO A 554 -11.98 -7.32 10.81
C PRO A 554 -13.43 -6.84 10.80
N TYR A 555 -13.81 -5.87 11.64
CA TYR A 555 -15.18 -5.41 11.82
C TYR A 555 -15.54 -4.20 10.95
N GLY A 556 -14.71 -3.85 9.97
CA GLY A 556 -14.96 -2.73 9.07
C GLY A 556 -14.34 -2.84 7.69
N TRP A 557 -14.85 -2.00 6.79
CA TRP A 557 -14.34 -1.80 5.43
C TRP A 557 -14.34 -0.31 5.11
N ALA A 558 -13.27 0.21 4.53
CA ALA A 558 -13.22 1.60 4.12
C ALA A 558 -12.36 1.85 2.88
N PHE A 559 -12.62 2.96 2.21
CA PHE A 559 -11.71 3.56 1.24
C PHE A 559 -10.99 4.76 1.86
N ASP A 560 -9.79 5.02 1.34
CA ASP A 560 -8.97 6.16 1.73
C ASP A 560 -8.26 6.75 0.50
N GLY A 561 -8.78 7.88 0.04
CA GLY A 561 -8.20 8.60 -1.10
C GLY A 561 -6.93 9.37 -0.77
N VAL A 562 -6.62 9.64 0.49
CA VAL A 562 -5.38 10.35 0.86
C VAL A 562 -4.19 9.41 0.79
N ARG A 563 -4.33 8.20 1.36
CA ARG A 563 -3.30 7.17 1.39
C ARG A 563 -3.33 6.23 0.19
N GLY A 564 -4.31 6.35 -0.70
CA GLY A 564 -4.47 5.51 -1.88
C GLY A 564 -4.58 4.04 -1.49
N CYS A 565 -5.58 3.71 -0.66
CA CYS A 565 -5.79 2.35 -0.18
C CYS A 565 -7.25 2.07 0.14
N TRP A 566 -7.54 0.79 0.34
CA TRP A 566 -8.74 0.35 1.04
C TRP A 566 -8.33 -0.38 2.32
N TRP A 567 -9.27 -0.50 3.26
CA TRP A 567 -9.05 -0.99 4.61
C TRP A 567 -9.99 -2.15 4.88
N HIS A 568 -9.44 -3.26 5.37
CA HIS A 568 -10.14 -4.38 6.00
C HIS A 568 -9.11 -5.29 6.64
N ASP A 569 -9.21 -5.50 7.96
CA ASP A 569 -8.18 -6.19 8.74
C ASP A 569 -6.76 -5.63 8.45
N GLY A 570 -6.71 -4.29 8.39
CA GLY A 570 -5.53 -3.53 8.02
C GLY A 570 -5.57 -2.96 6.60
N ARG A 571 -4.43 -2.40 6.17
CA ARG A 571 -4.29 -1.60 4.96
C ARG A 571 -3.98 -2.44 3.73
N HIS A 572 -4.67 -2.15 2.62
CA HIS A 572 -4.41 -2.75 1.31
C HIS A 572 -4.24 -1.67 0.24
N PRO A 573 -3.08 -1.57 -0.45
CA PRO A 573 -2.85 -0.54 -1.48
C PRO A 573 -3.90 -0.57 -2.60
N LEU A 574 -4.36 0.61 -3.02
CA LEU A 574 -5.33 0.77 -4.11
C LEU A 574 -5.11 2.09 -4.82
N LYS A 575 -5.00 2.06 -6.15
CA LYS A 575 -4.82 3.29 -6.92
C LYS A 575 -6.12 4.09 -6.95
N LEU A 576 -6.22 5.07 -6.06
CA LEU A 576 -7.32 6.04 -5.99
C LEU A 576 -6.81 7.44 -6.29
N ASP A 577 -7.65 8.26 -6.90
CA ASP A 577 -7.39 9.69 -7.01
C ASP A 577 -7.50 10.35 -5.64
N SER A 578 -6.59 11.28 -5.36
CA SER A 578 -6.61 12.01 -4.09
C SER A 578 -7.83 12.89 -3.96
N TRP A 579 -8.57 12.69 -2.87
CA TRP A 579 -9.77 13.44 -2.54
C TRP A 579 -9.45 14.89 -2.17
N ARG A 580 -10.26 15.82 -2.64
CA ARG A 580 -10.09 17.27 -2.49
C ARG A 580 -11.27 17.88 -1.73
N LEU A 581 -11.04 19.07 -1.20
CA LEU A 581 -12.12 19.86 -0.59
C LEU A 581 -13.21 20.15 -1.62
N GLY A 582 -14.46 19.88 -1.24
CA GLY A 582 -15.63 20.01 -2.10
C GLY A 582 -16.01 18.73 -2.85
N ASP A 583 -15.12 17.73 -2.93
CA ASP A 583 -15.41 16.46 -3.59
C ASP A 583 -16.60 15.77 -2.93
N VAL A 584 -17.40 15.12 -3.77
CA VAL A 584 -18.53 14.28 -3.39
C VAL A 584 -18.17 12.85 -3.78
N LEU A 585 -18.23 11.94 -2.81
CA LEU A 585 -17.84 10.55 -2.99
C LEU A 585 -19.03 9.64 -2.71
N GLY A 586 -19.35 8.77 -3.65
CA GLY A 586 -20.40 7.77 -3.52
C GLY A 586 -19.88 6.47 -2.97
N PHE A 587 -20.59 5.89 -2.00
CA PHE A 587 -20.24 4.64 -1.34
C PHE A 587 -21.39 3.65 -1.51
N ALA A 588 -21.17 2.61 -2.31
CA ALA A 588 -22.16 1.59 -2.61
C ALA A 588 -21.75 0.26 -1.96
N ILE A 589 -22.67 -0.45 -1.30
CA ILE A 589 -22.43 -1.82 -0.82
C ILE A 589 -23.54 -2.77 -1.28
N ASP A 590 -23.14 -3.91 -1.84
CA ASP A 590 -24.01 -5.05 -2.13
C ASP A 590 -23.78 -6.12 -1.06
N LEU A 591 -24.70 -6.18 -0.10
CA LEU A 591 -24.63 -7.14 1.02
C LEU A 591 -24.95 -8.58 0.57
N ASN A 592 -25.56 -8.76 -0.59
CA ASN A 592 -25.91 -10.07 -1.11
C ASN A 592 -24.68 -10.73 -1.75
N GLU A 593 -23.94 -9.95 -2.54
CA GLU A 593 -22.72 -10.40 -3.23
C GLU A 593 -21.46 -10.22 -2.37
N GLY A 594 -21.55 -9.45 -1.27
CA GLY A 594 -20.41 -9.13 -0.41
C GLY A 594 -19.38 -8.28 -1.14
N THR A 595 -19.82 -7.21 -1.81
CA THR A 595 -18.95 -6.26 -2.53
C THR A 595 -19.25 -4.82 -2.14
N MET A 596 -18.23 -3.97 -2.17
CA MET A 596 -18.35 -2.53 -1.96
C MET A 596 -17.74 -1.75 -3.13
N GLN A 597 -18.21 -0.53 -3.33
CA GLN A 597 -17.82 0.34 -4.43
C GLN A 597 -17.61 1.78 -3.96
N LEU A 598 -16.55 2.39 -4.47
CA LEU A 598 -16.33 3.83 -4.41
C LEU A 598 -16.66 4.43 -5.79
N CYS A 599 -17.64 5.32 -5.84
CA CYS A 599 -18.06 6.07 -7.02
C CYS A 599 -17.54 7.50 -6.92
N THR A 600 -16.80 7.95 -7.92
CA THR A 600 -16.35 9.34 -8.07
C THR A 600 -16.73 9.85 -9.46
N GLU A 601 -16.55 11.15 -9.72
CA GLU A 601 -16.71 11.70 -11.08
C GLU A 601 -15.78 11.02 -12.11
N GLY A 602 -14.63 10.48 -11.65
CA GLY A 602 -13.62 9.83 -12.50
C GLY A 602 -13.89 8.34 -12.77
N GLY A 603 -14.85 7.71 -12.10
CA GLY A 603 -15.18 6.30 -12.29
C GLY A 603 -15.59 5.58 -11.00
N THR A 604 -15.75 4.26 -11.10
CA THR A 604 -16.11 3.39 -9.97
C THR A 604 -15.06 2.31 -9.73
N VAL A 605 -14.69 2.10 -8.47
CA VAL A 605 -13.74 1.07 -8.03
C VAL A 605 -14.48 0.09 -7.12
N THR A 606 -14.39 -1.22 -7.38
CA THR A 606 -15.10 -2.27 -6.63
C THR A 606 -14.13 -3.14 -5.85
N MET A 607 -14.42 -3.41 -4.58
CA MET A 607 -13.61 -4.24 -3.66
C MET A 607 -14.51 -5.27 -2.93
N PRO A 608 -13.95 -6.38 -2.41
CA PRO A 608 -14.71 -7.33 -1.61
C PRO A 608 -15.11 -6.76 -0.23
N ALA A 609 -16.30 -7.11 0.24
CA ALA A 609 -16.88 -6.71 1.53
C ALA A 609 -17.73 -7.84 2.13
N LYS A 610 -17.12 -9.01 2.35
CA LYS A 610 -17.78 -10.18 2.96
C LYS A 610 -17.81 -10.03 4.48
N ALA A 611 -18.91 -9.50 5.01
CA ALA A 611 -19.13 -9.37 6.43
C ALA A 611 -20.00 -10.49 6.99
N HIS A 612 -19.73 -10.91 8.22
CA HIS A 612 -20.70 -11.62 9.05
C HIS A 612 -21.51 -10.58 9.84
N GLY A 613 -22.85 -10.65 9.77
CA GLY A 613 -23.73 -9.73 10.48
C GLY A 613 -24.19 -8.52 9.66
N SER A 614 -24.64 -7.46 10.35
CA SER A 614 -25.18 -6.25 9.73
C SER A 614 -24.13 -5.16 9.64
N LEU A 615 -24.14 -4.39 8.54
CA LEU A 615 -23.24 -3.25 8.30
C LEU A 615 -24.00 -1.92 8.37
N TYR A 616 -23.31 -0.87 8.81
CA TYR A 616 -23.82 0.50 8.80
C TYR A 616 -22.75 1.51 8.33
N PRO A 617 -23.14 2.67 7.75
CA PRO A 617 -22.20 3.71 7.32
C PRO A 617 -21.39 4.30 8.47
N ALA A 618 -20.10 4.46 8.26
CA ALA A 618 -19.16 4.98 9.24
C ALA A 618 -18.00 5.76 8.59
N VAL A 619 -17.45 6.69 9.36
CA VAL A 619 -16.34 7.55 8.97
C VAL A 619 -15.34 7.63 10.12
N SER A 620 -14.07 7.37 9.84
CA SER A 620 -12.96 7.81 10.67
C SER A 620 -12.17 8.88 9.96
N THR A 621 -12.14 10.10 10.49
CA THR A 621 -11.39 11.20 9.88
C THR A 621 -11.13 12.31 10.89
N SER A 622 -10.14 13.15 10.59
CA SER A 622 -10.12 14.52 11.07
C SER A 622 -10.92 15.42 10.14
N GLY A 623 -11.42 16.55 10.62
CA GLY A 623 -12.08 17.56 9.79
C GLY A 623 -13.58 17.40 9.64
N LEU A 624 -14.17 18.30 8.84
CA LEU A 624 -15.59 18.46 8.63
C LEU A 624 -16.02 17.79 7.32
N PHE A 625 -17.10 17.02 7.40
CA PHE A 625 -17.75 16.37 6.26
C PHE A 625 -19.28 16.40 6.42
N CYS A 626 -19.99 16.17 5.31
CA CYS A 626 -21.43 15.93 5.28
C CYS A 626 -21.70 14.54 4.70
N MET A 627 -22.57 13.76 5.33
CA MET A 627 -22.99 12.42 4.90
C MET A 627 -24.44 12.47 4.43
N HIS A 628 -24.64 12.18 3.15
CA HIS A 628 -25.93 12.22 2.46
C HIS A 628 -26.51 10.81 2.33
N LEU A 629 -27.35 10.43 3.28
CA LEU A 629 -27.96 9.09 3.32
C LEU A 629 -29.24 8.97 2.49
N SER A 630 -29.92 10.08 2.19
CA SER A 630 -31.17 10.13 1.44
C SER A 630 -30.92 10.32 -0.05
N ARG A 631 -31.65 9.58 -0.89
CA ARG A 631 -31.58 9.70 -2.36
C ARG A 631 -31.80 11.13 -2.87
N SER A 632 -32.60 11.93 -2.16
CA SER A 632 -32.89 13.32 -2.56
C SER A 632 -31.69 14.26 -2.47
N ALA A 633 -30.65 13.88 -1.72
CA ALA A 633 -29.46 14.70 -1.49
C ALA A 633 -28.25 14.26 -2.31
N TRP A 634 -28.35 13.15 -3.04
CA TRP A 634 -27.27 12.61 -3.86
C TRP A 634 -27.01 13.50 -5.08
N ARG A 635 -25.73 13.71 -5.39
CA ARG A 635 -25.26 14.48 -6.54
C ARG A 635 -24.65 13.60 -7.63
N LEU A 636 -24.15 12.43 -7.25
CA LEU A 636 -23.66 11.41 -8.17
C LEU A 636 -24.79 10.44 -8.54
N GLN A 637 -24.62 9.79 -9.69
CA GLN A 637 -25.52 8.71 -10.09
C GLN A 637 -25.11 7.42 -9.37
N PRO A 638 -25.96 6.82 -8.53
CA PRO A 638 -25.66 5.55 -7.90
C PRO A 638 -25.66 4.41 -8.93
N PRO A 639 -24.95 3.29 -8.67
CA PRO A 639 -25.07 2.11 -9.50
C PRO A 639 -26.52 1.58 -9.52
N GLU A 640 -26.86 0.83 -10.56
CA GLU A 640 -28.23 0.35 -10.77
C GLU A 640 -28.69 -0.57 -9.63
N GLY A 641 -29.91 -0.34 -9.12
CA GLY A 641 -30.54 -1.16 -8.09
C GLY A 641 -30.17 -0.81 -6.64
N TYR A 642 -29.34 0.22 -6.40
CA TYR A 642 -28.95 0.63 -5.05
C TYR A 642 -30.00 1.56 -4.39
N GLN A 643 -30.30 1.27 -3.12
CA GLN A 643 -31.29 1.97 -2.29
C GLN A 643 -30.61 2.92 -1.30
N ASP A 644 -31.36 3.86 -0.75
CA ASP A 644 -30.89 4.82 0.25
C ASP A 644 -30.95 4.24 1.66
N TRP A 645 -30.09 4.69 2.58
CA TRP A 645 -30.04 4.14 3.96
C TRP A 645 -31.18 4.61 4.87
N CYS A 646 -31.92 5.64 4.43
CA CYS A 646 -33.08 6.27 5.11
C CYS A 646 -32.75 7.06 6.39
N ARG A 647 -32.39 8.35 6.22
CA ARG A 647 -32.53 9.54 7.08
C ARG A 647 -31.87 10.72 6.31
N GLY A 648 -32.16 11.97 6.67
CA GLY A 648 -31.67 13.16 5.95
C GLY A 648 -30.14 13.34 5.99
N ASP A 649 -29.67 14.53 5.62
CA ASP A 649 -28.24 14.86 5.65
C ASP A 649 -27.71 14.91 7.09
N LEU A 650 -26.61 14.20 7.34
CA LEU A 650 -25.93 14.15 8.63
C LEU A 650 -24.60 14.90 8.53
N SER A 651 -24.30 15.77 9.48
CA SER A 651 -23.09 16.61 9.38
C SER A 651 -22.56 17.01 10.75
N TRP A 652 -21.42 17.69 10.76
CA TRP A 652 -21.06 18.57 11.86
C TRP A 652 -21.96 19.82 11.82
N ALA A 653 -22.51 20.26 12.96
CA ALA A 653 -23.27 21.52 13.03
C ALA A 653 -22.32 22.73 13.00
N ASP A 654 -22.68 23.79 12.27
CA ASP A 654 -21.97 25.08 12.21
C ASP A 654 -22.09 25.93 13.49
#